data_AF-W5N6T9-F1
#
_entry.id   AF-W5N6T9-F1
#
_cell.length_a   1.000
_cell.length_b   1.000
_cell.length_c   1.000
_cell.angle_alpha   90.00
_cell.angle_beta   90.00
_cell.angle_gamma   90.00
#
_symmetry.space_group_name_H-M   'P 1'
#
loop_
_entity.id
_entity.type
_entity.pdbx_description
1 polymer ?
#
loop_
_entity_poly.entity_id
_entity_poly.type
_entity_poly.pdbx_seq_one_letter_code
_entity_poly.pdbx_strand_id
1 'polypeptide(L)'
;AAPMEETDRETVAKAVQRVAGMLQRPDQLDKVQQYRRREARKKASVEARLKAAIQSQLDGVRTGLSQLHTALVDVKDIQHALADVSKDWRQSINTIENLKDVKDAVVQHSQLAAAVENLKNIFSVPEIVQETRVLIEQAELLQAHRKLMDLECSRDDLMYEQYRMDSRNAHDMNLICNYFGEVQTLSEELAKQLWMVLQRAMVTVRRDPTMLVSVVRVIEREEKIDRRMLDRKKQTGFIPSGRPKNWKQKMFEVLEGTVSTRIEGTQSDTRESDKMWLVRLLEITRKYVLDDLVVVKNLMVQCFPPHYGIFGVFFTLYHRAVSARVQELAAEDLEANEIVSLLTWVLNTYKSVDMMGHPELLAEVDINRLDPLLPQNVVQELLGTYIQTFTSNITGWLRKALETDKKDWKKETEPEADQDGYYQTTLPAIVFQMFEQNLQVAAQINEAFKEEVLRLCLKQMNSFLFREDAERGGERRLPVPARRGLPGSGGQEAGARIVNAGTIAKKTWKLDLKQRKHRTQEIQMNALGVLSALVKPRLDSSTICQIVLSSQQHLSELLTRKWLTGSNAVDTICVTLEDYFNDFSKIKKPYNKEMTVEAHRRVIIEYIKAIMQKRISFKNAEERKEGADRMIKEAEQFKFLFSKLSEGLGEDTSRLCDAISAIAEVFKLTDPSLLYLEVSTLVSKFPDIREEHILALLAVRGDASRDMRQTIIETLNQSKPSSNGSVQPLFKDIAVPTMTVPKLLK
;
A
#
# COMPACT_ATOMS: atom_id res chain seq x y z
N ALA A 1 -66.32 -11.69 -41.04
CA ALA A 1 -67.36 -12.71 -40.76
C ALA A 1 -66.72 -14.03 -40.30
N ALA A 2 -65.77 -14.62 -41.04
CA ALA A 2 -65.12 -15.90 -40.70
C ALA A 2 -64.51 -16.03 -39.28
N PRO A 3 -63.83 -15.04 -38.68
CA PRO A 3 -63.21 -15.22 -37.35
C PRO A 3 -64.23 -15.19 -36.20
N MET A 4 -65.40 -14.59 -36.42
CA MET A 4 -66.45 -14.46 -35.39
C MET A 4 -67.23 -15.77 -35.24
N GLU A 5 -67.48 -16.48 -36.35
CA GLU A 5 -68.13 -17.80 -36.34
C GLU A 5 -67.26 -18.87 -35.69
N GLU A 6 -65.93 -18.78 -35.84
CA GLU A 6 -64.98 -19.72 -35.22
C GLU A 6 -64.89 -19.52 -33.71
N THR A 7 -64.86 -18.27 -33.23
CA THR A 7 -64.95 -17.95 -31.80
C THR A 7 -66.29 -18.31 -31.17
N ASP A 8 -67.39 -18.17 -31.92
CA ASP A 8 -68.72 -18.57 -31.46
C ASP A 8 -68.81 -20.10 -31.31
N ARG A 9 -68.25 -20.87 -32.26
CA ARG A 9 -68.16 -22.33 -32.14
C ARG A 9 -67.32 -22.76 -30.94
N GLU A 10 -66.17 -22.13 -30.71
CA GLU A 10 -65.28 -22.47 -29.59
C GLU A 10 -65.90 -22.12 -28.22
N THR A 11 -66.59 -20.97 -28.14
CA THR A 11 -67.30 -20.56 -26.90
C THR A 11 -68.51 -21.45 -26.62
N VAL A 12 -69.26 -21.85 -27.65
CA VAL A 12 -70.34 -22.85 -27.51
C VAL A 12 -69.79 -24.20 -27.07
N ALA A 13 -68.69 -24.67 -27.66
CA ALA A 13 -68.06 -25.94 -27.25
C ALA A 13 -67.60 -25.92 -25.78
N LYS A 14 -66.97 -24.82 -25.33
CA LYS A 14 -66.58 -24.61 -23.92
C LYS A 14 -67.80 -24.51 -22.99
N ALA A 15 -68.87 -23.86 -23.42
CA ALA A 15 -70.12 -23.77 -22.66
C ALA A 15 -70.78 -25.15 -22.51
N VAL A 16 -70.79 -25.96 -23.57
CA VAL A 16 -71.30 -27.34 -23.54
C VAL A 16 -70.48 -28.21 -22.58
N GLN A 17 -69.14 -28.18 -22.65
CA GLN A 17 -68.29 -28.90 -21.70
C GLN A 17 -68.54 -28.46 -20.25
N ARG A 18 -68.73 -27.16 -20.02
CA ARG A 18 -69.02 -26.61 -18.70
C ARG A 18 -70.37 -27.08 -18.16
N VAL A 19 -71.40 -27.12 -18.99
CA VAL A 19 -72.74 -27.61 -18.60
C VAL A 19 -72.69 -29.12 -18.34
N ALA A 20 -71.99 -29.88 -19.19
CA ALA A 20 -71.78 -31.32 -18.98
C ALA A 20 -71.06 -31.62 -17.67
N GLY A 21 -70.08 -30.80 -17.27
CA GLY A 21 -69.40 -30.92 -15.96
C GLY A 21 -70.28 -30.56 -14.76
N MET A 22 -71.37 -29.81 -14.94
CA MET A 22 -72.28 -29.39 -13.87
C MET A 22 -73.42 -30.39 -13.61
N LEU A 23 -73.71 -31.30 -14.55
CA LEU A 23 -74.84 -32.23 -14.52
C LEU A 23 -74.38 -33.68 -14.75
N GLN A 24 -73.53 -34.19 -13.85
CA GLN A 24 -72.96 -35.54 -13.99
C GLN A 24 -73.85 -36.63 -13.37
N ARG A 25 -74.80 -36.29 -12.49
CA ARG A 25 -75.71 -37.24 -11.82
C ARG A 25 -77.18 -36.79 -11.92
N PRO A 26 -78.17 -37.71 -11.94
CA PRO A 26 -79.58 -37.39 -12.18
C PRO A 26 -80.21 -36.46 -11.14
N ASP A 27 -79.80 -36.56 -9.88
CA ASP A 27 -80.24 -35.74 -8.74
C ASP A 27 -79.83 -34.25 -8.87
N GLN A 28 -78.92 -33.93 -9.78
CA GLN A 28 -78.45 -32.56 -10.01
C GLN A 28 -79.38 -31.77 -10.96
N LEU A 29 -80.34 -32.44 -11.62
CA LEU A 29 -81.32 -31.81 -12.50
C LEU A 29 -82.25 -30.84 -11.75
N ASP A 30 -82.52 -31.09 -10.46
CA ASP A 30 -83.31 -30.20 -9.61
C ASP A 30 -82.67 -28.81 -9.45
N LYS A 31 -81.34 -28.72 -9.60
CA LYS A 31 -80.56 -27.47 -9.50
C LYS A 31 -80.48 -26.68 -10.81
N VAL A 32 -80.99 -27.20 -11.93
CA VAL A 32 -80.94 -26.55 -13.25
C VAL A 32 -81.64 -25.19 -13.24
N GLN A 33 -82.78 -25.07 -12.56
CA GLN A 33 -83.49 -23.79 -12.38
C GLN A 33 -82.60 -22.75 -11.68
N GLN A 34 -81.83 -23.17 -10.68
CA GLN A 34 -80.89 -22.29 -9.95
C GLN A 34 -79.71 -21.89 -10.82
N TYR A 35 -79.13 -22.82 -11.60
CA TYR A 35 -78.05 -22.52 -12.56
C TYR A 35 -78.51 -21.60 -13.68
N ARG A 36 -79.72 -21.80 -14.23
CA ARG A 36 -80.32 -20.91 -15.23
C ARG A 36 -80.49 -19.49 -14.70
N ARG A 37 -80.98 -19.34 -13.46
CA ARG A 37 -81.07 -18.02 -12.79
C ARG A 37 -79.69 -17.40 -12.57
N ARG A 38 -78.67 -18.20 -12.22
CA ARG A 38 -77.29 -17.72 -12.04
C ARG A 38 -76.67 -17.24 -13.36
N GLU A 39 -76.81 -17.99 -14.44
CA GLU A 39 -76.30 -17.59 -15.77
C GLU A 39 -77.09 -16.42 -16.35
N ALA A 40 -78.41 -16.35 -16.13
CA ALA A 40 -79.21 -15.18 -16.49
C ALA A 40 -78.75 -13.91 -15.76
N ARG A 41 -78.44 -14.00 -14.45
CA ARG A 41 -77.85 -12.87 -13.69
C ARG A 41 -76.47 -12.48 -14.20
N LYS A 42 -75.61 -13.44 -14.53
CA LYS A 42 -74.29 -13.16 -15.13
C LYS A 42 -74.43 -12.50 -16.49
N LYS A 43 -75.31 -12.99 -17.36
CA LYS A 43 -75.62 -12.39 -18.66
C LYS A 43 -76.11 -10.96 -18.50
N ALA A 44 -77.09 -10.72 -17.62
CA ALA A 44 -77.59 -9.37 -17.33
C ALA A 44 -76.49 -8.43 -16.79
N SER A 45 -75.59 -8.93 -15.94
CA SER A 45 -74.43 -8.17 -15.43
C SER A 45 -73.42 -7.84 -16.53
N VAL A 46 -73.13 -8.79 -17.44
CA VAL A 46 -72.23 -8.57 -18.58
C VAL A 46 -72.86 -7.60 -19.58
N GLU A 47 -74.15 -7.76 -19.90
CA GLU A 47 -74.89 -6.84 -20.77
C GLU A 47 -74.95 -5.42 -20.18
N ALA A 48 -75.17 -5.27 -18.88
CA ALA A 48 -75.16 -3.97 -18.21
C ALA A 48 -73.76 -3.32 -18.28
N ARG A 49 -72.69 -4.09 -18.02
CA ARG A 49 -71.30 -3.60 -18.15
C ARG A 49 -70.96 -3.25 -19.59
N LEU A 50 -71.38 -4.05 -20.57
CA LEU A 50 -71.14 -3.80 -21.98
C LEU A 50 -71.90 -2.57 -22.46
N LYS A 51 -73.17 -2.39 -22.05
CA LYS A 51 -73.94 -1.16 -22.33
C LYS A 51 -73.28 0.07 -21.73
N ALA A 52 -72.84 0.00 -20.47
CA ALA A 52 -72.14 1.10 -19.82
C ALA A 52 -70.80 1.42 -20.52
N ALA A 53 -70.03 0.40 -20.92
CA ALA A 53 -68.78 0.57 -21.65
C ALA A 53 -69.00 1.16 -23.05
N ILE A 54 -69.98 0.65 -23.81
CA ILE A 54 -70.34 1.16 -25.13
C ILE A 54 -70.84 2.60 -25.03
N GLN A 55 -71.69 2.91 -24.05
CA GLN A 55 -72.19 4.25 -23.82
C GLN A 55 -71.03 5.21 -23.48
N SER A 56 -70.11 4.80 -22.59
CA SER A 56 -68.93 5.59 -22.26
C SER A 56 -68.01 5.82 -23.47
N GLN A 57 -67.83 4.82 -24.33
CA GLN A 57 -67.04 4.97 -25.56
C GLN A 57 -67.74 5.88 -26.57
N LEU A 58 -69.06 5.75 -26.75
CA LEU A 58 -69.86 6.63 -27.62
C LEU A 58 -69.85 8.07 -27.11
N ASP A 59 -70.02 8.29 -25.81
CA ASP A 59 -69.97 9.61 -25.21
C ASP A 59 -68.57 10.20 -25.32
N GLY A 60 -67.53 9.40 -25.15
CA GLY A 60 -66.13 9.79 -25.39
C GLY A 60 -65.87 10.21 -26.84
N VAL A 61 -66.32 9.41 -27.81
CA VAL A 61 -66.20 9.71 -29.26
C VAL A 61 -67.01 10.95 -29.63
N ARG A 62 -68.24 11.07 -29.14
CA ARG A 62 -69.10 12.24 -29.37
C ARG A 62 -68.48 13.51 -28.80
N THR A 63 -67.93 13.44 -27.60
CA THR A 63 -67.25 14.56 -26.95
C THR A 63 -65.98 14.93 -27.72
N GLY A 64 -65.19 13.94 -28.10
CA GLY A 64 -64.00 14.14 -28.92
C GLY A 64 -64.31 14.78 -30.27
N LEU A 65 -65.33 14.30 -30.98
CA LEU A 65 -65.78 14.89 -32.25
C LEU A 65 -66.30 16.31 -32.08
N SER A 66 -67.07 16.57 -31.02
CA SER A 66 -67.55 17.92 -30.72
C SER A 66 -66.38 18.87 -30.45
N GLN A 67 -65.40 18.45 -29.63
CA GLN A 67 -64.21 19.25 -29.33
C GLN A 67 -63.35 19.49 -30.57
N LEU A 68 -63.20 18.49 -31.45
CA LEU A 68 -62.43 18.60 -32.68
C LEU A 68 -63.12 19.54 -33.68
N HIS A 69 -64.46 19.48 -33.74
CA HIS A 69 -65.25 20.41 -34.54
C HIS A 69 -65.13 21.84 -34.03
N THR A 70 -65.28 22.06 -32.72
CA THR A 70 -65.09 23.38 -32.09
C THR A 70 -63.69 23.91 -32.33
N ALA A 71 -62.64 23.10 -32.11
CA ALA A 71 -61.26 23.50 -32.36
C ALA A 71 -61.01 23.88 -33.84
N LEU A 72 -61.66 23.19 -34.79
CA LEU A 72 -61.54 23.53 -36.20
C LEU A 72 -62.20 24.86 -36.53
N VAL A 73 -63.37 25.14 -35.94
CA VAL A 73 -64.04 26.44 -36.04
C VAL A 73 -63.17 27.54 -35.42
N ASP A 74 -62.69 27.33 -34.19
CA ASP A 74 -61.83 28.29 -33.48
C ASP A 74 -60.55 28.60 -34.28
N VAL A 75 -59.91 27.60 -34.88
CA VAL A 75 -58.71 27.80 -35.72
C VAL A 75 -59.04 28.62 -36.97
N LYS A 76 -60.20 28.40 -37.59
CA LYS A 76 -60.64 29.22 -38.75
C LYS A 76 -60.93 30.65 -38.32
N ASP A 77 -61.59 30.84 -37.19
CA ASP A 77 -61.89 32.17 -36.66
C ASP A 77 -60.61 32.92 -36.29
N ILE A 78 -59.64 32.24 -35.67
CA ILE A 78 -58.30 32.77 -35.37
C ILE A 78 -57.57 33.15 -36.67
N GLN A 79 -57.65 32.32 -37.72
CA GLN A 79 -57.05 32.65 -39.02
C GLN A 79 -57.66 33.89 -39.66
N HIS A 80 -58.99 34.04 -39.61
CA HIS A 80 -59.66 35.24 -40.11
C HIS A 80 -59.29 36.47 -39.28
N ALA A 81 -59.31 36.36 -37.95
CA ALA A 81 -58.89 37.43 -37.06
C ALA A 81 -57.41 37.85 -37.30
N LEU A 82 -56.51 36.88 -37.54
CA LEU A 82 -55.11 37.17 -37.89
C LEU A 82 -54.98 37.84 -39.26
N ALA A 83 -55.79 37.46 -40.24
CA ALA A 83 -55.82 38.08 -41.55
C ALA A 83 -56.34 39.53 -41.47
N ASP A 84 -57.39 39.76 -40.67
CA ASP A 84 -57.94 41.09 -40.40
C ASP A 84 -56.93 41.96 -39.66
N VAL A 85 -56.29 41.45 -38.59
CA VAL A 85 -55.21 42.16 -37.89
C VAL A 85 -54.04 42.47 -38.83
N SER A 86 -53.66 41.55 -39.72
CA SER A 86 -52.59 41.80 -40.70
C SER A 86 -52.97 42.89 -41.70
N LYS A 87 -54.23 42.89 -42.15
CA LYS A 87 -54.77 43.91 -43.05
C LYS A 87 -54.84 45.27 -42.37
N ASP A 88 -55.37 45.32 -41.14
CA ASP A 88 -55.46 46.53 -40.33
C ASP A 88 -54.08 47.07 -40.00
N TRP A 89 -53.09 46.22 -39.71
CA TRP A 89 -51.71 46.63 -39.52
C TRP A 89 -51.11 47.26 -40.77
N ARG A 90 -51.32 46.66 -41.96
CA ARG A 90 -50.86 47.21 -43.24
C ARG A 90 -51.52 48.56 -43.56
N GLN A 91 -52.81 48.71 -43.26
CA GLN A 91 -53.52 49.98 -43.41
C GLN A 91 -53.03 51.00 -42.39
N SER A 92 -52.71 50.54 -41.18
CA SER A 92 -52.21 51.38 -40.08
C SER A 92 -50.83 51.95 -40.39
N ILE A 93 -49.97 51.26 -41.16
CA ILE A 93 -48.67 51.79 -41.60
C ILE A 93 -48.82 53.13 -42.34
N ASN A 94 -49.80 53.26 -43.23
CA ASN A 94 -50.07 54.52 -43.93
C ASN A 94 -50.57 55.62 -42.98
N THR A 95 -51.33 55.26 -41.94
CA THR A 95 -51.73 56.24 -40.90
C THR A 95 -50.59 56.58 -39.93
N ILE A 96 -49.65 55.67 -39.69
CA ILE A 96 -48.48 55.90 -38.83
C ILE A 96 -47.54 56.93 -39.47
N GLU A 97 -47.41 56.95 -40.81
CA GLU A 97 -46.69 58.02 -41.51
C GLU A 97 -47.35 59.39 -41.28
N ASN A 98 -48.68 59.46 -41.30
CA ASN A 98 -49.43 60.69 -41.00
C ASN A 98 -49.39 61.09 -39.51
N LEU A 99 -49.07 60.15 -38.62
CA LEU A 99 -48.92 60.38 -37.17
C LEU A 99 -47.48 60.76 -36.78
N LYS A 100 -46.59 60.99 -37.74
CA LYS A 100 -45.21 61.40 -37.45
C LYS A 100 -45.14 62.64 -36.55
N ASP A 101 -45.98 63.63 -36.81
CA ASP A 101 -46.05 64.86 -36.00
C ASP A 101 -46.53 64.57 -34.57
N VAL A 102 -47.47 63.64 -34.40
CA VAL A 102 -47.96 63.19 -33.09
C VAL A 102 -46.88 62.39 -32.36
N LYS A 103 -46.14 61.53 -33.08
CA LYS A 103 -44.99 60.80 -32.52
C LYS A 103 -43.91 61.77 -32.06
N ASP A 104 -43.58 62.78 -32.87
CA ASP A 104 -42.58 63.78 -32.52
C ASP A 104 -43.03 64.62 -31.31
N ALA A 105 -44.31 65.00 -31.24
CA ALA A 105 -44.89 65.65 -30.06
C ALA A 105 -44.91 64.74 -28.81
N VAL A 106 -45.20 63.45 -28.95
CA VAL A 106 -45.13 62.47 -27.85
C VAL A 106 -43.70 62.26 -27.38
N VAL A 107 -42.73 62.25 -28.30
CA VAL A 107 -41.30 62.20 -27.96
C VAL A 107 -40.93 63.45 -27.14
N GLN A 108 -41.29 64.65 -27.60
CA GLN A 108 -41.07 65.89 -26.83
C GLN A 108 -41.76 65.89 -25.47
N HIS A 109 -43.01 65.42 -25.39
CA HIS A 109 -43.74 65.35 -24.12
C HIS A 109 -43.12 64.30 -23.18
N SER A 110 -42.68 63.15 -23.70
CA SER A 110 -41.98 62.12 -22.93
C SER A 110 -40.64 62.63 -22.40
N GLN A 111 -39.90 63.42 -23.19
CA GLN A 111 -38.66 64.06 -22.77
C GLN A 111 -38.91 65.06 -21.64
N LEU A 112 -39.91 65.93 -21.78
CA LEU A 112 -40.28 66.91 -20.75
C LEU A 112 -40.78 66.21 -19.48
N ALA A 113 -41.60 65.16 -19.60
CA ALA A 113 -42.06 64.38 -18.46
C ALA A 113 -40.89 63.70 -17.74
N ALA A 114 -39.97 63.06 -18.47
CA ALA A 114 -38.77 62.46 -17.92
C ALA A 114 -37.86 63.51 -17.26
N ALA A 115 -37.71 64.69 -17.86
CA ALA A 115 -36.93 65.78 -17.29
C ALA A 115 -37.56 66.29 -15.97
N VAL A 116 -38.89 66.46 -15.92
CA VAL A 116 -39.62 66.91 -14.72
C VAL A 116 -39.58 65.87 -13.59
N GLU A 117 -39.72 64.59 -13.93
CA GLU A 117 -39.66 63.48 -12.96
C GLU A 117 -38.25 63.32 -12.39
N ASN A 118 -37.23 63.33 -13.25
CA ASN A 118 -35.83 63.24 -12.83
C ASN A 118 -35.33 64.52 -12.14
N LEU A 119 -35.95 65.68 -12.37
CA LEU A 119 -35.54 66.95 -11.76
C LEU A 119 -35.51 66.86 -10.23
N LYS A 120 -36.57 66.28 -9.64
CA LYS A 120 -36.67 66.10 -8.18
C LYS A 120 -35.57 65.19 -7.65
N ASN A 121 -35.27 64.12 -8.38
CA ASN A 121 -34.25 63.15 -7.99
C ASN A 121 -32.84 63.75 -8.09
N ILE A 122 -32.58 64.59 -9.09
CA ILE A 122 -31.28 65.27 -9.29
C ILE A 122 -30.97 66.18 -8.10
N PHE A 123 -31.88 67.04 -7.65
CA PHE A 123 -31.60 67.95 -6.52
C PHE A 123 -31.40 67.23 -5.18
N SER A 124 -31.97 66.04 -5.01
CA SER A 124 -31.84 65.23 -3.79
C SER A 124 -30.62 64.29 -3.79
N VAL A 125 -29.87 64.18 -4.88
CA VAL A 125 -28.72 63.24 -4.96
C VAL A 125 -27.70 63.46 -3.84
N PRO A 126 -27.18 64.68 -3.57
CA PRO A 126 -26.15 64.88 -2.55
C PRO A 126 -26.61 64.51 -1.13
N GLU A 127 -27.88 64.81 -0.80
CA GLU A 127 -28.48 64.47 0.49
C GLU A 127 -28.63 62.95 0.64
N ILE A 128 -29.17 62.27 -0.37
CA ILE A 128 -29.35 60.81 -0.36
C ILE A 128 -27.98 60.11 -0.32
N VAL A 129 -26.96 60.63 -1.01
CA VAL A 129 -25.59 60.07 -0.96
C VAL A 129 -25.04 60.16 0.47
N GLN A 130 -25.17 61.30 1.13
CA GLN A 130 -24.69 61.48 2.51
C GLN A 130 -25.45 60.58 3.49
N GLU A 131 -26.77 60.50 3.39
CA GLU A 131 -27.58 59.59 4.20
C GLU A 131 -27.21 58.13 3.98
N THR A 132 -26.95 57.75 2.72
CA THR A 132 -26.58 56.37 2.38
C THR A 132 -25.20 56.02 2.93
N ARG A 133 -24.25 56.96 2.90
CA ARG A 133 -22.93 56.81 3.51
C ARG A 133 -23.02 56.51 5.01
N VAL A 134 -23.87 57.25 5.73
CA VAL A 134 -24.12 57.00 7.17
C VAL A 134 -24.73 55.61 7.40
N LEU A 135 -25.67 55.17 6.57
CA LEU A 135 -26.24 53.82 6.68
C LEU A 135 -25.21 52.71 6.41
N ILE A 136 -24.26 52.93 5.49
CA ILE A 136 -23.14 52.01 5.26
C ILE A 136 -22.24 51.93 6.49
N GLU A 137 -21.91 53.07 7.11
CA GLU A 137 -21.12 53.13 8.34
C GLU A 137 -21.80 52.43 9.53
N GLN A 138 -23.13 52.50 9.60
CA GLN A 138 -23.94 51.83 10.62
C GLN A 138 -24.20 50.34 10.34
N ALA A 139 -23.70 49.80 9.22
CA ALA A 139 -23.95 48.43 8.75
C ALA A 139 -25.43 48.10 8.46
N GLU A 140 -26.27 49.10 8.18
CA GLU A 140 -27.67 48.95 7.73
C GLU A 140 -27.72 48.65 6.21
N LEU A 141 -27.09 47.55 5.81
CA LEU A 141 -26.72 47.24 4.41
C LEU A 141 -27.90 47.19 3.44
N LEU A 142 -29.06 46.69 3.88
CA LEU A 142 -30.25 46.57 3.02
C LEU A 142 -30.89 47.93 2.73
N GLN A 143 -30.89 48.84 3.71
CA GLN A 143 -31.42 50.18 3.54
C GLN A 143 -30.48 51.01 2.68
N ALA A 144 -29.17 50.90 2.94
CA ALA A 144 -28.14 51.52 2.13
C ALA A 144 -28.21 51.06 0.66
N HIS A 145 -28.35 49.74 0.43
CA HIS A 145 -28.49 49.18 -0.91
C HIS A 145 -29.73 49.70 -1.64
N ARG A 146 -30.86 49.86 -0.95
CA ARG A 146 -32.09 50.41 -1.56
C ARG A 146 -31.88 51.83 -2.05
N LYS A 147 -31.34 52.72 -1.20
CA LYS A 147 -31.07 54.12 -1.58
C LYS A 147 -30.04 54.21 -2.72
N LEU A 148 -28.99 53.39 -2.66
CA LEU A 148 -28.00 53.30 -3.73
C LEU A 148 -28.63 52.82 -5.05
N MET A 149 -29.51 51.81 -5.00
CA MET A 149 -30.22 51.30 -6.17
C MET A 149 -31.11 52.38 -6.79
N ASP A 150 -31.82 53.18 -6.00
CA ASP A 150 -32.68 54.26 -6.50
C ASP A 150 -31.83 55.35 -7.22
N LEU A 151 -30.65 55.66 -6.68
CA LEU A 151 -29.67 56.58 -7.30
C LEU A 151 -29.08 56.01 -8.60
N GLU A 152 -28.70 54.73 -8.61
CA GLU A 152 -28.20 54.05 -9.81
C GLU A 152 -29.26 53.94 -10.90
N CYS A 153 -30.52 53.63 -10.54
CA CYS A 153 -31.63 53.61 -11.50
C CYS A 153 -31.84 54.99 -12.13
N SER A 154 -31.84 56.05 -11.33
CA SER A 154 -31.98 57.43 -11.82
C SER A 154 -30.86 57.80 -12.79
N ARG A 155 -29.61 57.44 -12.45
CA ARG A 155 -28.46 57.62 -13.35
C ARG A 155 -28.64 56.84 -14.65
N ASP A 156 -28.95 55.55 -14.54
CA ASP A 156 -29.00 54.62 -15.67
C ASP A 156 -30.14 54.98 -16.64
N ASP A 157 -31.28 55.48 -16.13
CA ASP A 157 -32.40 55.95 -16.94
C ASP A 157 -32.06 57.27 -17.66
N LEU A 158 -31.41 58.22 -16.98
CA LEU A 158 -30.89 59.44 -17.62
C LEU A 158 -29.88 59.13 -18.73
N MET A 159 -28.96 58.20 -18.46
CA MET A 159 -27.98 57.75 -19.47
C MET A 159 -28.66 57.05 -20.65
N TYR A 160 -29.71 56.26 -20.41
CA TYR A 160 -30.44 55.60 -21.47
C TYR A 160 -31.25 56.58 -22.33
N GLU A 161 -31.93 57.55 -21.72
CA GLU A 161 -32.65 58.57 -22.48
C GLU A 161 -31.68 59.43 -23.31
N GLN A 162 -30.52 59.77 -22.78
CA GLN A 162 -29.48 60.44 -23.56
C GLN A 162 -28.98 59.57 -24.73
N TYR A 163 -28.77 58.27 -24.50
CA TYR A 163 -28.39 57.34 -25.57
C TYR A 163 -29.46 57.22 -26.67
N ARG A 164 -30.75 57.27 -26.31
CA ARG A 164 -31.86 57.29 -27.27
C ARG A 164 -31.91 58.57 -28.09
N MET A 165 -31.52 59.70 -27.51
CA MET A 165 -31.47 61.00 -28.18
C MET A 165 -30.30 61.07 -29.16
N ASP A 166 -29.08 60.87 -28.65
CA ASP A 166 -27.87 60.91 -29.46
C ASP A 166 -26.80 59.97 -28.89
N SER A 167 -26.74 58.76 -29.45
CA SER A 167 -25.74 57.75 -29.12
C SER A 167 -24.27 58.20 -29.30
N ARG A 168 -24.00 59.29 -30.05
CA ARG A 168 -22.65 59.81 -30.30
C ARG A 168 -22.27 60.97 -29.38
N ASN A 169 -23.21 61.52 -28.61
CA ASN A 169 -22.94 62.65 -27.73
C ASN A 169 -22.26 62.20 -26.43
N ALA A 170 -20.95 61.99 -26.53
CA ALA A 170 -20.10 61.58 -25.42
C ALA A 170 -19.96 62.67 -24.33
N HIS A 171 -20.18 63.95 -24.66
CA HIS A 171 -20.03 65.04 -23.71
C HIS A 171 -21.11 64.99 -22.61
N ASP A 172 -22.37 64.89 -23.01
CA ASP A 172 -23.50 64.83 -22.07
C ASP A 172 -23.51 63.51 -21.27
N MET A 173 -23.11 62.40 -21.91
CA MET A 173 -22.91 61.13 -21.20
C MET A 173 -21.82 61.25 -20.11
N ASN A 174 -20.73 61.96 -20.40
CA ASN A 174 -19.68 62.22 -19.41
C ASN A 174 -20.14 63.19 -18.32
N LEU A 175 -20.98 64.17 -18.63
CA LEU A 175 -21.55 65.09 -17.63
C LEU A 175 -22.41 64.34 -16.60
N ILE A 176 -23.25 63.41 -17.06
CA ILE A 176 -24.06 62.54 -16.19
C ILE A 176 -23.15 61.65 -15.34
N CYS A 177 -22.13 61.01 -15.95
CA CYS A 177 -21.15 60.20 -15.21
C CYS A 177 -20.43 60.99 -14.11
N ASN A 178 -20.02 62.24 -14.39
CA ASN A 178 -19.34 63.09 -13.42
C ASN A 178 -20.27 63.52 -12.28
N TYR A 179 -21.52 63.87 -12.59
CA TYR A 179 -22.51 64.26 -11.58
C TYR A 179 -22.82 63.11 -10.61
N PHE A 180 -23.00 61.90 -11.14
CA PHE A 180 -23.22 60.69 -10.35
C PHE A 180 -21.91 60.01 -9.89
N GLY A 181 -20.77 60.69 -9.97
CA GLY A 181 -19.47 60.12 -9.60
C GLY A 181 -19.42 59.63 -8.15
N GLU A 182 -20.06 60.34 -7.22
CA GLU A 182 -20.14 59.92 -5.81
C GLU A 182 -20.94 58.64 -5.59
N VAL A 183 -21.91 58.34 -6.45
CA VAL A 183 -22.71 57.10 -6.40
C VAL A 183 -21.84 55.89 -6.70
N GLN A 184 -20.87 56.02 -7.61
CA GLN A 184 -19.89 54.98 -7.87
C GLN A 184 -19.02 54.71 -6.64
N THR A 185 -18.52 55.77 -5.99
CA THR A 185 -17.75 55.67 -4.74
C THR A 185 -18.57 54.99 -3.64
N LEU A 186 -19.84 55.35 -3.51
CA LEU A 186 -20.76 54.75 -2.54
C LEU A 186 -21.02 53.26 -2.81
N SER A 187 -21.14 52.86 -4.08
CA SER A 187 -21.23 51.45 -4.48
C SER A 187 -19.96 50.67 -4.10
N GLU A 188 -18.78 51.28 -4.23
CA GLU A 188 -17.52 50.67 -3.83
C GLU A 188 -17.38 50.55 -2.32
N GLU A 189 -17.81 51.55 -1.55
CA GLU A 189 -17.86 51.53 -0.09
C GLU A 189 -18.81 50.45 0.43
N LEU A 190 -20.01 50.34 -0.14
CA LEU A 190 -20.96 49.27 0.19
C LEU A 190 -20.31 47.91 -0.12
N ALA A 191 -19.72 47.74 -1.30
CA ALA A 191 -19.06 46.50 -1.68
C ALA A 191 -17.95 46.11 -0.68
N LYS A 192 -17.10 47.06 -0.25
CA LYS A 192 -16.08 46.82 0.78
C LYS A 192 -16.68 46.30 2.09
N GLN A 193 -17.80 46.85 2.55
CA GLN A 193 -18.50 46.36 3.74
C GLN A 193 -19.05 44.93 3.53
N LEU A 194 -19.63 44.63 2.36
CA LEU A 194 -20.10 43.28 2.04
C LEU A 194 -18.94 42.26 2.09
N TRP A 195 -17.79 42.59 1.50
CA TRP A 195 -16.62 41.71 1.49
C TRP A 195 -16.04 41.51 2.89
N MET A 196 -16.00 42.56 3.71
CA MET A 196 -15.53 42.44 5.11
C MET A 196 -16.41 41.49 5.93
N VAL A 197 -17.73 41.54 5.75
CA VAL A 197 -18.67 40.63 6.43
C VAL A 197 -18.49 39.19 5.93
N LEU A 198 -18.29 38.99 4.63
CA LEU A 198 -18.03 37.68 4.03
C LEU A 198 -16.68 37.07 4.45
N GLN A 199 -15.62 37.89 4.55
CA GLN A 199 -14.32 37.47 5.10
C GLN A 199 -14.42 36.98 6.55
N ARG A 200 -15.43 37.45 7.29
CA ARG A 200 -15.71 37.04 8.66
C ARG A 200 -16.90 36.09 8.75
N ALA A 201 -17.37 35.51 7.65
CA ALA A 201 -18.62 34.76 7.58
C ALA A 201 -18.74 33.68 8.68
N MET A 202 -17.66 32.95 8.98
CA MET A 202 -17.65 31.92 10.03
C MET A 202 -17.91 32.47 11.45
N VAL A 203 -17.48 33.70 11.72
CA VAL A 203 -17.73 34.38 13.01
C VAL A 203 -19.09 35.05 12.99
N THR A 204 -19.44 35.69 11.86
CA THR A 204 -20.73 36.35 11.65
C THR A 204 -21.88 35.36 11.80
N VAL A 205 -21.83 34.18 11.17
CA VAL A 205 -22.87 33.15 11.28
C VAL A 205 -23.08 32.65 12.70
N ARG A 206 -22.02 32.63 13.53
CA ARG A 206 -22.13 32.21 14.94
C ARG A 206 -22.72 33.30 15.84
N ARG A 207 -22.46 34.58 15.54
CA ARG A 207 -22.89 35.73 16.38
C ARG A 207 -24.21 36.33 15.93
N ASP A 208 -24.32 36.59 14.63
CA ASP A 208 -25.48 37.22 13.98
C ASP A 208 -25.66 36.69 12.53
N PRO A 209 -26.43 35.61 12.33
CA PRO A 209 -26.76 35.11 11.01
C PRO A 209 -27.50 36.12 10.11
N THR A 210 -28.22 37.09 10.69
CA THR A 210 -29.08 38.00 9.94
C THR A 210 -28.27 38.99 9.09
N MET A 211 -27.09 39.38 9.58
CA MET A 211 -26.12 40.17 8.82
C MET A 211 -25.65 39.44 7.56
N LEU A 212 -25.34 38.15 7.65
CA LEU A 212 -24.94 37.38 6.47
C LEU A 212 -26.09 37.24 5.47
N VAL A 213 -27.31 36.97 5.94
CA VAL A 213 -28.52 36.93 5.09
C VAL A 213 -28.70 38.27 4.38
N SER A 214 -28.48 39.39 5.06
CA SER A 214 -28.59 40.73 4.48
C SER A 214 -27.59 40.94 3.34
N VAL A 215 -26.33 40.52 3.52
CA VAL A 215 -25.30 40.55 2.46
C VAL A 215 -25.70 39.70 1.26
N VAL A 216 -26.12 38.45 1.48
CA VAL A 216 -26.52 37.53 0.41
C VAL A 216 -27.73 38.07 -0.37
N ARG A 217 -28.69 38.69 0.33
CA ARG A 217 -29.87 39.33 -0.30
C ARG A 217 -29.47 40.51 -1.19
N VAL A 218 -28.50 41.32 -0.78
CA VAL A 218 -27.97 42.41 -1.62
C VAL A 218 -27.35 41.83 -2.90
N ILE A 219 -26.50 40.81 -2.77
CA ILE A 219 -25.84 40.16 -3.92
C ILE A 219 -26.86 39.55 -4.90
N GLU A 220 -27.87 38.83 -4.40
CA GLU A 220 -28.93 38.25 -5.24
C GLU A 220 -29.76 39.32 -5.97
N ARG A 221 -30.01 40.47 -5.32
CA ARG A 221 -30.69 41.60 -5.97
C ARG A 221 -29.85 42.19 -7.09
N GLU A 222 -28.56 42.40 -6.83
CA GLU A 222 -27.61 42.93 -7.82
C GLU A 222 -27.48 41.99 -9.03
N GLU A 223 -27.39 40.69 -8.80
CA GLU A 223 -27.36 39.68 -9.88
C GLU A 223 -28.64 39.70 -10.73
N LYS A 224 -29.80 39.95 -10.11
CA LYS A 224 -31.08 40.09 -10.82
C LYS A 224 -31.13 41.39 -11.64
N ILE A 225 -30.53 42.48 -11.15
CA ILE A 225 -30.41 43.74 -11.89
C ILE A 225 -29.48 43.56 -13.08
N ASP A 226 -28.31 42.95 -12.89
CA ASP A 226 -27.35 42.64 -13.95
C ASP A 226 -28.00 41.82 -15.07
N ARG A 227 -28.79 40.80 -14.71
CA ARG A 227 -29.52 39.97 -15.68
C ARG A 227 -30.52 40.79 -16.51
N ARG A 228 -31.30 41.67 -15.87
CA ARG A 228 -32.24 42.59 -16.55
C ARG A 228 -31.52 43.55 -17.49
N MET A 229 -30.37 44.09 -17.06
CA MET A 229 -29.58 45.02 -17.87
C MET A 229 -28.95 44.33 -19.08
N LEU A 230 -28.49 43.08 -18.94
CA LEU A 230 -28.00 42.28 -20.06
C LEU A 230 -29.10 41.96 -21.08
N ASP A 231 -30.32 41.69 -20.62
CA ASP A 231 -31.46 41.48 -21.51
C ASP A 231 -31.88 42.78 -22.21
N ARG A 232 -31.86 43.92 -21.50
CA ARG A 232 -32.06 45.25 -22.10
C ARG A 232 -31.00 45.54 -23.17
N LYS A 233 -29.73 45.23 -22.92
CA LYS A 233 -28.64 45.38 -23.89
C LYS A 233 -28.88 44.60 -25.17
N LYS A 234 -29.43 43.38 -25.10
CA LYS A 234 -29.78 42.59 -26.29
C LYS A 234 -30.86 43.27 -27.15
N GLN A 235 -31.77 44.01 -26.52
CA GLN A 235 -32.87 44.70 -27.20
C GLN A 235 -32.48 46.09 -27.70
N THR A 236 -31.69 46.84 -26.93
CA THR A 236 -31.44 48.27 -27.16
C THR A 236 -30.00 48.61 -27.54
N GLY A 237 -29.05 47.68 -27.38
CA GLY A 237 -27.62 47.91 -27.56
C GLY A 237 -26.92 48.68 -26.43
N PHE A 238 -27.68 49.23 -25.48
CA PHE A 238 -27.14 50.07 -24.40
C PHE A 238 -26.91 49.29 -23.10
N ILE A 239 -25.82 49.61 -22.40
CA ILE A 239 -25.57 49.20 -21.02
C ILE A 239 -24.88 50.34 -20.26
N PRO A 240 -25.32 50.66 -19.03
CA PRO A 240 -24.66 51.67 -18.21
C PRO A 240 -23.22 51.29 -17.84
N SER A 241 -22.40 52.31 -17.54
CA SER A 241 -21.03 52.10 -17.07
C SER A 241 -21.03 51.39 -15.70
N GLY A 242 -20.16 50.39 -15.56
CA GLY A 242 -20.04 49.59 -14.32
C GLY A 242 -20.96 48.37 -14.22
N ARG A 243 -21.77 48.07 -15.25
CA ARG A 243 -22.62 46.85 -15.33
C ARG A 243 -22.09 45.88 -16.41
N PRO A 244 -22.16 44.54 -16.20
CA PRO A 244 -22.60 43.87 -14.98
C PRO A 244 -21.54 43.94 -13.86
N LYS A 245 -22.00 43.98 -12.60
CA LYS A 245 -21.14 44.04 -11.42
C LYS A 245 -20.55 42.68 -11.03
N ASN A 246 -21.21 41.58 -11.37
CA ASN A 246 -20.79 40.19 -11.10
C ASN A 246 -20.44 39.93 -9.62
N TRP A 247 -21.21 40.52 -8.70
CA TRP A 247 -20.94 40.39 -7.25
C TRP A 247 -21.10 38.96 -6.74
N LYS A 248 -21.90 38.13 -7.40
CA LYS A 248 -22.00 36.69 -7.08
C LYS A 248 -20.67 35.98 -7.27
N GLN A 249 -19.95 36.25 -8.36
CA GLN A 249 -18.64 35.65 -8.62
C GLN A 249 -17.63 36.12 -7.58
N LYS A 250 -17.56 37.43 -7.33
CA LYS A 250 -16.67 38.02 -6.30
C LYS A 250 -16.95 37.47 -4.90
N MET A 251 -18.21 37.20 -4.56
CA MET A 251 -18.57 36.58 -3.29
C MET A 251 -17.89 35.22 -3.13
N PHE A 252 -17.95 34.35 -4.15
CA PHE A 252 -17.29 33.05 -4.08
C PHE A 252 -15.77 33.16 -4.03
N GLU A 253 -15.16 34.11 -4.76
CA GLU A 253 -13.72 34.40 -4.69
C GLU A 253 -13.31 34.86 -3.28
N VAL A 254 -14.10 35.72 -2.63
CA VAL A 254 -13.85 36.18 -1.25
C VAL A 254 -14.00 35.03 -0.26
N LEU A 255 -15.02 34.17 -0.42
CA LEU A 255 -15.20 32.99 0.43
C LEU A 255 -14.06 31.97 0.26
N GLU A 256 -13.58 31.74 -0.97
CA GLU A 256 -12.40 30.91 -1.25
C GLU A 256 -11.16 31.48 -0.55
N GLY A 257 -10.88 32.78 -0.71
CA GLY A 257 -9.77 33.44 -0.03
C GLY A 257 -9.88 33.35 1.49
N THR A 258 -11.10 33.43 2.04
CA THR A 258 -11.34 33.29 3.49
C THR A 258 -10.98 31.91 4.02
N VAL A 259 -11.33 30.86 3.27
CA VAL A 259 -10.98 29.48 3.63
C VAL A 259 -9.46 29.29 3.56
N SER A 260 -8.80 29.76 2.49
CA SER A 260 -7.34 29.67 2.34
C SER A 260 -6.59 30.38 3.46
N THR A 261 -6.91 31.66 3.73
CA THR A 261 -6.27 32.44 4.81
C THR A 261 -6.49 31.79 6.18
N ARG A 262 -7.62 31.11 6.39
CA ARG A 262 -7.90 30.41 7.65
C ARG A 262 -7.03 29.16 7.82
N ILE A 263 -6.80 28.40 6.76
CA ILE A 263 -5.89 27.24 6.77
C ILE A 263 -4.43 27.70 6.94
N GLU A 264 -4.02 28.75 6.24
CA GLU A 264 -2.68 29.35 6.37
C GLU A 264 -2.45 29.89 7.80
N GLY A 265 -3.43 30.59 8.36
CA GLY A 265 -3.39 31.15 9.72
C GLY A 265 -3.40 30.11 10.84
N THR A 266 -3.48 28.82 10.51
CA THR A 266 -3.41 27.72 11.48
C THR A 266 -1.96 27.42 11.93
N GLN A 267 -0.94 27.95 11.25
CA GLN A 267 0.46 27.83 11.65
C GLN A 267 0.82 28.81 12.78
N SER A 268 0.70 28.36 14.03
CA SER A 268 1.29 29.06 15.18
C SER A 268 2.72 28.61 15.48
N ASP A 269 3.04 27.34 15.20
CA ASP A 269 4.27 26.68 15.62
C ASP A 269 5.16 26.41 14.41
N THR A 270 6.43 26.82 14.48
CA THR A 270 7.45 26.55 13.46
C THR A 270 8.30 25.35 13.86
N ARG A 271 9.02 24.77 12.90
CA ARG A 271 9.98 23.68 13.15
C ARG A 271 11.03 24.01 14.20
N GLU A 272 11.32 25.29 14.40
CA GLU A 272 12.27 25.79 15.40
C GLU A 272 11.68 25.84 16.82
N SER A 273 10.35 26.01 16.96
CA SER A 273 9.70 26.15 18.27
C SER A 273 9.33 24.81 18.90
N ASP A 274 8.95 23.79 18.11
CA ASP A 274 8.58 22.47 18.62
C ASP A 274 8.97 21.33 17.69
N LYS A 275 9.51 20.23 18.25
CA LYS A 275 9.84 19.00 17.50
C LYS A 275 8.61 18.27 16.97
N MET A 276 7.43 18.53 17.53
CA MET A 276 6.14 17.96 17.10
C MET A 276 5.27 18.96 16.33
N TRP A 277 5.88 20.04 15.80
CA TRP A 277 5.17 21.11 15.09
C TRP A 277 4.21 20.58 14.01
N LEU A 278 4.66 19.62 13.19
CA LEU A 278 3.86 19.10 12.08
C LEU A 278 2.65 18.30 12.57
N VAL A 279 2.83 17.47 13.61
CA VAL A 279 1.74 16.68 14.20
C VAL A 279 0.69 17.62 14.80
N ARG A 280 1.11 18.68 15.49
CA ARG A 280 0.19 19.69 16.02
C ARG A 280 -0.52 20.44 14.91
N LEU A 281 0.20 20.88 13.89
CA LEU A 281 -0.38 21.59 12.75
C LEU A 281 -1.49 20.74 12.11
N LEU A 282 -1.19 19.49 11.78
CA LEU A 282 -2.15 18.56 11.17
C LEU A 282 -3.37 18.31 12.06
N GLU A 283 -3.18 18.19 13.38
CA GLU A 283 -4.26 17.98 14.34
C GLU A 283 -5.14 19.24 14.54
N ILE A 284 -4.53 20.42 14.57
CA ILE A 284 -5.27 21.70 14.65
C ILE A 284 -6.05 21.90 13.34
N THR A 285 -5.44 21.66 12.17
CA THR A 285 -6.13 21.70 10.88
C THR A 285 -7.31 20.72 10.85
N ARG A 286 -7.13 19.48 11.33
CA ARG A 286 -8.21 18.49 11.43
C ARG A 286 -9.40 19.03 12.22
N LYS A 287 -9.15 19.56 13.43
CA LYS A 287 -10.19 20.11 14.30
C LYS A 287 -10.89 21.32 13.68
N TYR A 288 -10.14 22.31 13.19
CA TYR A 288 -10.74 23.52 12.63
C TYR A 288 -11.57 23.26 11.37
N VAL A 289 -11.09 22.40 10.46
CA VAL A 289 -11.84 22.06 9.25
C VAL A 289 -13.15 21.36 9.63
N LEU A 290 -13.10 20.40 10.56
CA LEU A 290 -14.30 19.69 11.01
C LEU A 290 -15.29 20.65 11.68
N ASP A 291 -14.84 21.45 12.65
CA ASP A 291 -15.67 22.42 13.38
C ASP A 291 -16.33 23.44 12.44
N ASP A 292 -15.60 23.90 11.43
CA ASP A 292 -16.14 24.83 10.44
C ASP A 292 -17.14 24.17 9.50
N LEU A 293 -16.87 22.97 8.99
CA LEU A 293 -17.82 22.25 8.14
C LEU A 293 -19.13 21.93 8.87
N VAL A 294 -19.05 21.58 10.17
CA VAL A 294 -20.24 21.40 11.03
C VAL A 294 -21.02 22.71 11.16
N VAL A 295 -20.33 23.84 11.34
CA VAL A 295 -20.98 25.17 11.42
C VAL A 295 -21.57 25.57 10.07
N VAL A 296 -20.90 25.27 8.96
CA VAL A 296 -21.43 25.51 7.62
C VAL A 296 -22.73 24.74 7.43
N LYS A 297 -22.72 23.44 7.74
CA LYS A 297 -23.90 22.57 7.64
C LYS A 297 -25.07 23.09 8.48
N ASN A 298 -24.82 23.37 9.76
CA ASN A 298 -25.90 23.61 10.72
C ASN A 298 -26.43 25.05 10.68
N LEU A 299 -25.56 26.04 10.40
CA LEU A 299 -25.92 27.45 10.48
C LEU A 299 -25.80 28.18 9.14
N MET A 300 -24.71 27.98 8.40
CA MET A 300 -24.44 28.78 7.20
C MET A 300 -25.37 28.42 6.03
N VAL A 301 -25.72 27.14 5.86
CA VAL A 301 -26.65 26.70 4.80
C VAL A 301 -27.99 27.42 4.88
N GLN A 302 -28.49 27.72 6.08
CA GLN A 302 -29.75 28.43 6.28
C GLN A 302 -29.69 29.92 5.86
N CYS A 303 -28.49 30.49 5.74
CA CYS A 303 -28.29 31.89 5.37
C CYS A 303 -28.32 32.13 3.85
N PHE A 304 -28.21 31.07 3.04
CA PHE A 304 -28.13 31.15 1.59
C PHE A 304 -29.32 30.48 0.90
N PRO A 305 -29.65 30.88 -0.34
CA PRO A 305 -30.65 30.17 -1.13
C PRO A 305 -30.27 28.70 -1.39
N PRO A 306 -31.23 27.74 -1.40
CA PRO A 306 -30.96 26.31 -1.58
C PRO A 306 -30.21 25.97 -2.87
N HIS A 307 -30.46 26.72 -3.96
CA HIS A 307 -29.86 26.49 -5.26
C HIS A 307 -28.36 26.82 -5.33
N TYR A 308 -27.78 27.43 -4.28
CA TYR A 308 -26.34 27.68 -4.20
C TYR A 308 -25.53 26.45 -3.79
N GLY A 309 -26.15 25.45 -3.13
CA GLY A 309 -25.43 24.25 -2.70
C GLY A 309 -24.23 24.53 -1.79
N ILE A 310 -24.36 25.50 -0.88
CA ILE A 310 -23.24 26.09 -0.10
C ILE A 310 -22.40 25.05 0.64
N PHE A 311 -23.01 24.02 1.24
CA PHE A 311 -22.25 22.98 1.92
C PHE A 311 -21.26 22.30 0.98
N GLY A 312 -21.70 21.89 -0.23
CA GLY A 312 -20.83 21.28 -1.24
C GLY A 312 -19.74 22.23 -1.74
N VAL A 313 -20.04 23.52 -1.85
CA VAL A 313 -19.05 24.55 -2.20
C VAL A 313 -17.97 24.64 -1.13
N PHE A 314 -18.33 24.83 0.14
CA PHE A 314 -17.35 24.89 1.23
C PHE A 314 -16.57 23.59 1.39
N PHE A 315 -17.23 22.44 1.25
CA PHE A 315 -16.57 21.14 1.29
C PHE A 315 -15.45 21.05 0.24
N THR A 316 -15.72 21.49 -0.98
CA THR A 316 -14.73 21.53 -2.08
C THR A 316 -13.63 22.55 -1.82
N LEU A 317 -13.98 23.74 -1.32
CA LEU A 317 -13.01 24.80 -0.99
C LEU A 317 -12.05 24.35 0.12
N TYR A 318 -12.56 23.74 1.19
CA TYR A 318 -11.74 23.20 2.28
C TYR A 318 -10.86 22.04 1.79
N HIS A 319 -11.38 21.14 0.96
CA HIS A 319 -10.57 20.09 0.35
C HIS A 319 -9.41 20.66 -0.48
N ARG A 320 -9.70 21.65 -1.35
CA ARG A 320 -8.68 22.32 -2.18
C ARG A 320 -7.63 23.05 -1.32
N ALA A 321 -8.06 23.79 -0.30
CA ALA A 321 -7.17 24.53 0.58
C ALA A 321 -6.26 23.59 1.40
N VAL A 322 -6.82 22.50 1.95
CA VAL A 322 -6.03 21.48 2.66
C VAL A 322 -5.07 20.78 1.70
N SER A 323 -5.50 20.43 0.48
CA SER A 323 -4.63 19.81 -0.53
C SER A 323 -3.46 20.72 -0.90
N ALA A 324 -3.71 22.01 -1.16
CA ALA A 324 -2.65 22.99 -1.44
C ALA A 324 -1.65 23.09 -0.28
N ARG A 325 -2.14 23.22 0.96
CA ARG A 325 -1.32 23.28 2.17
C ARG A 325 -0.46 22.04 2.36
N VAL A 326 -1.03 20.86 2.15
CA VAL A 326 -0.34 19.57 2.29
C VAL A 326 0.71 19.39 1.19
N GLN A 327 0.45 19.87 -0.04
CA GLN A 327 1.43 19.87 -1.12
C GLN A 327 2.59 20.82 -0.85
N GLU A 328 2.34 22.00 -0.27
CA GLU A 328 3.40 22.90 0.19
C GLU A 328 4.27 22.24 1.26
N LEU A 329 3.66 21.61 2.27
CA LEU A 329 4.38 20.88 3.32
C LEU A 329 5.19 19.70 2.75
N ALA A 330 4.67 19.03 1.73
CA ALA A 330 5.36 17.93 1.06
C ALA A 330 6.53 18.39 0.17
N ALA A 331 6.54 19.65 -0.25
CA ALA A 331 7.63 20.24 -1.04
C ALA A 331 8.80 20.71 -0.16
N GLU A 332 8.62 20.79 1.15
CA GLU A 332 9.70 21.06 2.11
C GLU A 332 10.55 19.80 2.36
N ASP A 333 11.79 19.99 2.82
CA ASP A 333 12.69 18.89 3.20
C ASP A 333 12.27 18.28 4.55
N LEU A 334 11.34 17.31 4.48
CA LEU A 334 10.80 16.62 5.65
C LEU A 334 11.73 15.51 6.18
N GLU A 335 11.84 15.42 7.50
CA GLU A 335 12.51 14.31 8.18
C GLU A 335 11.69 13.01 8.13
N ALA A 336 12.33 11.86 8.37
CA ALA A 336 11.67 10.55 8.28
C ALA A 336 10.42 10.42 9.19
N ASN A 337 10.45 10.98 10.39
CA ASN A 337 9.30 11.04 11.32
C ASN A 337 8.19 11.99 10.83
N GLU A 338 8.56 13.09 10.18
CA GLU A 338 7.63 14.06 9.61
C GLU A 338 6.92 13.47 8.39
N ILE A 339 7.65 12.76 7.52
CA ILE A 339 7.11 12.02 6.38
C ILE A 339 6.07 10.99 6.85
N VAL A 340 6.39 10.20 7.88
CA VAL A 340 5.45 9.22 8.45
C VAL A 340 4.19 9.91 8.96
N SER A 341 4.34 11.01 9.70
CA SER A 341 3.22 11.74 10.29
C SER A 341 2.31 12.32 9.20
N LEU A 342 2.89 12.93 8.16
CA LEU A 342 2.16 13.49 7.02
C LEU A 342 1.43 12.40 6.23
N LEU A 343 2.12 11.33 5.84
CA LEU A 343 1.52 10.26 5.04
C LEU A 343 0.45 9.49 5.81
N THR A 344 0.65 9.24 7.10
CA THR A 344 -0.38 8.64 7.97
C THR A 344 -1.62 9.53 8.02
N TRP A 345 -1.43 10.84 8.17
CA TRP A 345 -2.55 11.77 8.21
C TRP A 345 -3.30 11.84 6.87
N VAL A 346 -2.58 11.93 5.76
CA VAL A 346 -3.17 12.02 4.41
C VAL A 346 -3.90 10.75 4.01
N LEU A 347 -3.32 9.57 4.27
CA LEU A 347 -3.86 8.30 3.83
C LEU A 347 -4.94 7.75 4.77
N ASN A 348 -4.74 7.91 6.08
CA ASN A 348 -5.58 7.26 7.08
C ASN A 348 -6.50 8.25 7.80
N THR A 349 -5.99 9.38 8.30
CA THR A 349 -6.80 10.33 9.10
C THR A 349 -7.76 11.17 8.27
N TYR A 350 -7.36 11.62 7.08
CA TYR A 350 -8.18 12.54 6.28
C TYR A 350 -9.53 11.93 5.87
N LYS A 351 -9.51 10.67 5.42
CA LYS A 351 -10.71 9.92 5.03
C LYS A 351 -11.37 9.18 6.20
N SER A 352 -10.81 9.23 7.41
CA SER A 352 -11.38 8.54 8.57
C SER A 352 -12.63 9.24 9.09
N VAL A 353 -13.27 8.55 10.03
CA VAL A 353 -14.39 9.06 10.84
C VAL A 353 -14.00 10.31 11.65
N ASP A 354 -12.70 10.54 11.86
CA ASP A 354 -12.20 11.66 12.65
C ASP A 354 -12.13 12.99 11.87
N MET A 355 -12.39 12.98 10.56
CA MET A 355 -12.35 14.19 9.72
C MET A 355 -13.43 14.17 8.62
N MET A 356 -13.09 13.89 7.36
CA MET A 356 -14.05 13.99 6.26
C MET A 356 -15.12 12.89 6.29
N GLY A 357 -14.84 11.77 6.97
CA GLY A 357 -15.80 10.69 7.18
C GLY A 357 -16.62 10.78 8.45
N HIS A 358 -16.65 11.95 9.10
CA HIS A 358 -17.41 12.14 10.33
C HIS A 358 -18.91 11.90 10.10
N PRO A 359 -19.63 11.25 11.04
CA PRO A 359 -21.04 10.89 10.87
C PRO A 359 -21.96 12.09 10.58
N GLU A 360 -21.60 13.27 11.10
CA GLU A 360 -22.34 14.50 10.84
C GLU A 360 -22.19 15.02 9.41
N LEU A 361 -21.13 14.65 8.68
CA LEU A 361 -20.88 15.10 7.30
C LEU A 361 -21.37 14.06 6.26
N LEU A 362 -21.39 12.77 6.62
CA LEU A 362 -21.77 11.65 5.74
C LEU A 362 -23.15 11.76 5.10
N ALA A 363 -24.09 12.44 5.76
CA ALA A 363 -25.45 12.62 5.22
C ALA A 363 -25.48 13.49 3.95
N GLU A 364 -24.46 14.32 3.73
CA GLU A 364 -24.44 15.35 2.68
C GLU A 364 -23.44 15.02 1.54
N VAL A 365 -22.35 14.30 1.82
CA VAL A 365 -21.28 14.05 0.84
C VAL A 365 -20.71 12.63 0.92
N ASP A 366 -20.47 12.04 -0.26
CA ASP A 366 -19.77 10.77 -0.43
C ASP A 366 -18.24 10.98 -0.45
N ILE A 367 -17.57 10.48 0.59
CA ILE A 367 -16.10 10.55 0.77
C ILE A 367 -15.37 9.90 -0.41
N ASN A 368 -15.98 8.91 -1.08
CA ASN A 368 -15.33 8.18 -2.18
C ASN A 368 -15.17 9.02 -3.46
N ARG A 369 -15.86 10.16 -3.54
CA ARG A 369 -15.73 11.12 -4.64
C ARG A 369 -14.61 12.14 -4.43
N LEU A 370 -13.99 12.16 -3.24
CA LEU A 370 -12.86 13.04 -2.96
C LEU A 370 -11.61 12.55 -3.67
N ASP A 371 -10.99 13.46 -4.41
CA ASP A 371 -9.67 13.24 -4.98
C ASP A 371 -8.61 13.08 -3.87
N PRO A 372 -7.49 12.39 -4.15
CA PRO A 372 -6.37 12.30 -3.22
C PRO A 372 -5.78 13.70 -2.92
N LEU A 373 -5.49 13.99 -1.65
CA LEU A 373 -4.86 15.26 -1.26
C LEU A 373 -3.48 15.46 -1.89
N LEU A 374 -2.73 14.36 -1.98
CA LEU A 374 -1.42 14.31 -2.62
C LEU A 374 -1.51 13.44 -3.87
N PRO A 375 -0.97 13.90 -5.01
CA PRO A 375 -0.87 13.05 -6.19
C PRO A 375 0.12 11.91 -5.95
N GLN A 376 -0.13 10.77 -6.60
CA GLN A 376 0.55 9.51 -6.28
C GLN A 376 2.08 9.56 -6.48
N ASN A 377 2.56 10.40 -7.39
CA ASN A 377 3.99 10.63 -7.62
C ASN A 377 4.68 11.23 -6.40
N VAL A 378 4.08 12.25 -5.77
CA VAL A 378 4.64 12.91 -4.58
C VAL A 378 4.67 11.94 -3.40
N VAL A 379 3.64 11.11 -3.26
CA VAL A 379 3.62 10.05 -2.23
C VAL A 379 4.77 9.06 -2.44
N GLN A 380 5.01 8.61 -3.67
CA GLN A 380 6.10 7.68 -3.96
C GLN A 380 7.48 8.31 -3.74
N GLU A 381 7.64 9.60 -4.04
CA GLU A 381 8.88 10.35 -3.78
C GLU A 381 9.18 10.45 -2.28
N LEU A 382 8.19 10.84 -1.46
CA LEU A 382 8.32 10.89 0.00
C LEU A 382 8.64 9.51 0.60
N LEU A 383 7.97 8.46 0.13
CA LEU A 383 8.27 7.08 0.54
C LEU A 383 9.68 6.65 0.14
N GLY A 384 10.15 7.06 -1.05
CA GLY A 384 11.52 6.84 -1.51
C GLY A 384 12.56 7.51 -0.61
N THR A 385 12.34 8.78 -0.26
CA THR A 385 13.20 9.55 0.67
C THR A 385 13.22 8.92 2.06
N TYR A 386 12.07 8.46 2.57
CA TYR A 386 12.01 7.70 3.81
C TYR A 386 12.81 6.41 3.70
N ILE A 387 12.62 5.61 2.65
CA ILE A 387 13.31 4.34 2.43
C ILE A 387 14.83 4.54 2.40
N GLN A 388 15.30 5.59 1.74
CA GLN A 388 16.72 5.92 1.69
C GLN A 388 17.28 6.26 3.08
N THR A 389 16.58 7.12 3.81
CA THR A 389 16.96 7.52 5.18
C THR A 389 16.91 6.34 6.14
N PHE A 390 15.86 5.53 6.07
CA PHE A 390 15.69 4.29 6.81
C PHE A 390 16.83 3.30 6.52
N THR A 391 17.18 3.11 5.24
CA THR A 391 18.27 2.22 4.83
C THR A 391 19.63 2.70 5.37
N SER A 392 19.88 4.00 5.39
CA SER A 392 21.08 4.58 6.00
C SER A 392 21.11 4.33 7.52
N ASN A 393 20.00 4.63 8.19
CA ASN A 393 19.86 4.50 9.64
C ASN A 393 20.00 3.03 10.10
N ILE A 394 19.34 2.09 9.42
CA ILE A 394 19.40 0.67 9.75
C ILE A 394 20.81 0.12 9.52
N THR A 395 21.49 0.55 8.45
CA THR A 395 22.87 0.12 8.14
C THR A 395 23.84 0.64 9.19
N GLY A 396 23.71 1.91 9.59
CA GLY A 396 24.54 2.52 10.63
C GLY A 396 24.30 1.90 12.02
N TRP A 397 23.04 1.63 12.35
CA TRP A 397 22.67 1.01 13.61
C TRP A 397 23.14 -0.45 13.69
N LEU A 398 22.95 -1.25 12.62
CA LEU A 398 23.46 -2.62 12.54
C LEU A 398 24.98 -2.66 12.67
N ARG A 399 25.71 -1.70 12.08
CA ARG A 399 27.16 -1.58 12.25
C ARG A 399 27.54 -1.35 13.71
N LYS A 400 26.89 -0.38 14.38
CA LYS A 400 27.14 -0.10 15.80
C LYS A 400 26.80 -1.30 16.69
N ALA A 401 25.70 -2.01 16.41
CA ALA A 401 25.32 -3.21 17.15
C ALA A 401 26.40 -4.30 17.02
N LEU A 402 26.98 -4.50 15.83
CA LEU A 402 28.08 -5.43 15.62
C LEU A 402 29.37 -5.01 16.33
N GLU A 403 29.70 -3.72 16.33
CA GLU A 403 30.88 -3.20 17.02
C GLU A 403 30.78 -3.35 18.54
N THR A 404 29.59 -3.13 19.11
CA THR A 404 29.32 -3.35 20.54
C THR A 404 29.44 -4.83 20.89
N ASP A 405 28.80 -5.70 20.10
CA ASP A 405 28.90 -7.15 20.26
C ASP A 405 30.38 -7.61 20.17
N LYS A 406 31.17 -7.05 19.23
CA LYS A 406 32.63 -7.29 19.13
C LYS A 406 33.41 -6.88 20.38
N LYS A 407 33.04 -5.78 21.04
CA LYS A 407 33.69 -5.34 22.28
C LYS A 407 33.32 -6.26 23.44
N ASP A 408 32.07 -6.70 23.51
CA ASP A 408 31.61 -7.63 24.53
C ASP A 408 32.32 -8.98 24.44
N TRP A 409 32.62 -9.46 23.22
CA TRP A 409 33.43 -10.67 23.01
C TRP A 409 34.87 -10.58 23.49
N LYS A 410 35.43 -9.37 23.64
CA LYS A 410 36.81 -9.20 24.13
C LYS A 410 36.90 -9.24 25.66
N LYS A 411 35.76 -9.26 26.37
CA LYS A 411 35.71 -9.34 27.82
C LYS A 411 35.89 -10.79 28.27
N GLU A 412 36.52 -11.00 29.42
CA GLU A 412 36.77 -12.33 30.01
C GLU A 412 35.54 -12.93 30.73
N THR A 413 34.34 -12.40 30.46
CA THR A 413 33.09 -12.82 31.11
C THR A 413 32.36 -13.87 30.27
N GLU A 414 31.83 -14.90 30.92
CA GLU A 414 31.04 -15.94 30.25
C GLU A 414 29.78 -15.34 29.56
N PRO A 415 29.38 -15.87 28.39
CA PRO A 415 28.14 -15.44 27.72
C PRO A 415 26.92 -15.75 28.58
N GLU A 416 25.88 -14.92 28.48
CA GLU A 416 24.60 -15.17 29.15
C GLU A 416 23.98 -16.48 28.65
N ALA A 417 23.32 -17.22 29.54
CA ALA A 417 22.58 -18.43 29.18
C ALA A 417 21.07 -18.16 29.15
N ASP A 418 20.35 -18.80 28.21
CA ASP A 418 18.90 -18.75 28.17
C ASP A 418 18.25 -19.61 29.28
N GLN A 419 16.92 -19.62 29.36
CA GLN A 419 16.17 -20.39 30.38
C GLN A 419 16.45 -21.89 30.34
N ASP A 420 16.92 -22.40 29.19
CA ASP A 420 17.27 -23.80 28.97
C ASP A 420 18.79 -24.05 29.18
N GLY A 421 19.54 -23.02 29.59
CA GLY A 421 20.97 -23.09 29.88
C GLY A 421 21.89 -23.02 28.66
N TYR A 422 21.40 -22.60 27.48
CA TYR A 422 22.22 -22.43 26.28
C TYR A 422 22.80 -21.01 26.16
N TYR A 423 24.05 -20.89 25.73
CA TYR A 423 24.68 -19.58 25.54
C TYR A 423 23.98 -18.72 24.47
N GLN A 424 23.74 -17.45 24.78
CA GLN A 424 23.06 -16.45 23.96
C GLN A 424 23.79 -15.11 24.11
N THR A 425 23.74 -14.25 23.07
CA THR A 425 23.96 -12.81 23.29
C THR A 425 22.69 -11.99 23.09
N THR A 426 22.76 -10.73 23.50
CA THR A 426 21.67 -9.77 23.35
C THR A 426 21.50 -9.30 21.90
N LEU A 427 22.47 -9.55 21.00
CA LEU A 427 22.45 -9.10 19.61
C LEU A 427 21.18 -9.54 18.83
N PRO A 428 20.77 -10.83 18.82
CA PRO A 428 19.51 -11.25 18.19
C PRO A 428 18.24 -10.73 18.87
N ALA A 429 18.30 -10.24 20.11
CA ALA A 429 17.15 -9.56 20.72
C ALA A 429 17.07 -8.12 20.22
N ILE A 430 18.18 -7.40 20.32
CA ILE A 430 18.33 -6.00 19.94
C ILE A 430 17.96 -5.78 18.47
N VAL A 431 18.53 -6.58 17.54
CA VAL A 431 18.26 -6.42 16.10
C VAL A 431 16.80 -6.63 15.73
N PHE A 432 16.16 -7.67 16.27
CA PHE A 432 14.76 -7.96 15.94
C PHE A 432 13.77 -7.01 16.63
N GLN A 433 14.08 -6.52 17.82
CA GLN A 433 13.28 -5.48 18.47
C GLN A 433 13.27 -4.20 17.62
N MET A 434 14.43 -3.81 17.10
CA MET A 434 14.54 -2.65 16.21
C MET A 434 13.76 -2.84 14.89
N PHE A 435 13.84 -4.03 14.28
CA PHE A 435 13.02 -4.34 13.09
C PHE A 435 11.52 -4.27 13.41
N GLU A 436 11.07 -4.84 14.53
CA GLU A 436 9.66 -4.86 14.91
C GLU A 436 9.11 -3.45 15.13
N GLN A 437 9.86 -2.58 15.82
CA GLN A 437 9.49 -1.18 16.00
C GLN A 437 9.33 -0.43 14.67
N ASN A 438 10.27 -0.59 13.74
CA ASN A 438 10.19 0.07 12.43
C ASN A 438 9.07 -0.49 11.54
N LEU A 439 8.80 -1.79 11.63
CA LEU A 439 7.67 -2.41 10.93
C LEU A 439 6.33 -1.93 11.48
N GLN A 440 6.23 -1.66 12.78
CA GLN A 440 5.04 -1.07 13.39
C GLN A 440 4.79 0.35 12.87
N VAL A 441 5.84 1.16 12.73
CA VAL A 441 5.75 2.51 12.14
C VAL A 441 5.32 2.43 10.66
N ALA A 442 5.91 1.53 9.88
CA ALA A 442 5.54 1.35 8.48
C ALA A 442 4.08 0.90 8.31
N ALA A 443 3.58 0.05 9.22
CA ALA A 443 2.19 -0.41 9.22
C ALA A 443 1.18 0.71 9.50
N GLN A 444 1.59 1.79 10.16
CA GLN A 444 0.72 2.96 10.37
C GLN A 444 0.46 3.75 9.09
N ILE A 445 1.32 3.64 8.07
CA ILE A 445 1.15 4.34 6.79
C ILE A 445 0.23 3.52 5.89
N ASN A 446 0.69 2.34 5.46
CA ASN A 446 -0.12 1.36 4.73
C ASN A 446 0.55 -0.03 4.75
N GLU A 447 -0.22 -1.09 4.47
CA GLU A 447 0.30 -2.47 4.50
C GLU A 447 1.30 -2.76 3.36
N ALA A 448 1.13 -2.17 2.17
CA ALA A 448 2.05 -2.38 1.05
C ALA A 448 3.47 -1.86 1.34
N PHE A 449 3.56 -0.72 2.04
CA PHE A 449 4.81 -0.10 2.43
C PHE A 449 5.50 -0.89 3.54
N LYS A 450 4.74 -1.45 4.48
CA LYS A 450 5.26 -2.38 5.49
C LYS A 450 5.91 -3.61 4.85
N GLU A 451 5.35 -4.15 3.77
CA GLU A 451 5.98 -5.24 3.00
C GLU A 451 7.31 -4.80 2.37
N GLU A 452 7.37 -3.58 1.86
CA GLU A 452 8.59 -3.01 1.30
C GLU A 452 9.69 -2.78 2.35
N VAL A 453 9.34 -2.19 3.49
CA VAL A 453 10.24 -2.02 4.63
C VAL A 453 10.73 -3.38 5.14
N LEU A 454 9.87 -4.39 5.19
CA LEU A 454 10.28 -5.74 5.57
C LEU A 454 11.28 -6.33 4.57
N ARG A 455 11.02 -6.20 3.26
CA ARG A 455 11.94 -6.67 2.21
C ARG A 455 13.32 -6.04 2.36
N LEU A 456 13.36 -4.75 2.69
CA LEU A 456 14.60 -4.04 2.98
C LEU A 456 15.27 -4.54 4.27
N CYS A 457 14.52 -4.77 5.35
CA CYS A 457 15.04 -5.36 6.58
C CYS A 457 15.69 -6.72 6.33
N LEU A 458 15.04 -7.59 5.54
CA LEU A 458 15.57 -8.90 5.15
C LEU A 458 16.84 -8.77 4.29
N LYS A 459 16.88 -7.83 3.34
CA LYS A 459 18.07 -7.54 2.53
C LYS A 459 19.24 -7.04 3.38
N GLN A 460 18.97 -6.14 4.33
CA GLN A 460 19.99 -5.60 5.23
C GLN A 460 20.47 -6.65 6.24
N MET A 461 19.59 -7.54 6.69
CA MET A 461 19.96 -8.69 7.50
C MET A 461 20.94 -9.61 6.76
N ASN A 462 20.70 -9.90 5.48
CA ASN A 462 21.65 -10.70 4.69
C ASN A 462 23.01 -9.99 4.56
N SER A 463 23.02 -8.70 4.24
CA SER A 463 24.24 -7.87 4.17
C SER A 463 25.00 -7.84 5.50
N PHE A 464 24.28 -7.72 6.61
CA PHE A 464 24.84 -7.76 7.96
C PHE A 464 25.52 -9.09 8.26
N LEU A 465 24.86 -10.21 7.93
CA LEU A 465 25.37 -11.55 8.15
C LEU A 465 26.62 -11.83 7.31
N PHE A 466 26.65 -11.39 6.04
CA PHE A 466 27.86 -11.46 5.21
C PHE A 466 29.01 -10.59 5.73
N ARG A 467 28.71 -9.40 6.26
CA ARG A 467 29.74 -8.51 6.83
C ARG A 467 30.32 -9.06 8.13
N GLU A 468 29.48 -9.64 8.99
CA GLU A 468 29.91 -10.38 10.17
C GLU A 468 30.91 -11.49 9.77
N ASP A 469 30.62 -12.24 8.70
CA ASP A 469 31.49 -13.30 8.21
C ASP A 469 32.79 -12.78 7.59
N ALA A 470 32.74 -11.71 6.79
CA ALA A 470 33.90 -11.16 6.08
C ALA A 470 34.90 -10.46 7.02
N GLU A 471 34.42 -9.63 7.94
CA GLU A 471 35.27 -8.93 8.91
C GLU A 471 35.94 -9.90 9.90
N ARG A 472 35.30 -11.04 10.17
CA ARG A 472 35.84 -12.09 11.06
C ARG A 472 36.62 -13.16 10.30
N GLY A 473 36.45 -13.26 8.98
CA GLY A 473 37.29 -14.04 8.08
C GLY A 473 38.74 -13.54 7.99
N GLY A 474 38.96 -12.22 8.19
CA GLY A 474 40.29 -11.61 8.26
C GLY A 474 41.14 -12.09 9.44
N GLU A 475 40.52 -12.43 10.57
CA GLU A 475 41.19 -13.00 11.76
C GLU A 475 41.58 -14.48 11.58
N ARG A 476 41.10 -15.17 10.53
CA ARG A 476 41.42 -16.58 10.22
C ARG A 476 42.86 -16.83 9.75
N ARG A 477 43.65 -15.78 9.43
CA ARG A 477 45.00 -15.92 8.85
C ARG A 477 46.15 -15.84 9.85
N LEU A 478 45.87 -15.57 11.12
CA LEU A 478 46.90 -15.66 12.15
C LEU A 478 46.75 -17.01 12.86
N PRO A 479 47.74 -17.92 12.79
CA PRO A 479 47.79 -18.99 13.77
C PRO A 479 47.93 -18.27 15.10
N VAL A 480 46.94 -18.32 15.99
CA VAL A 480 47.05 -17.74 17.33
C VAL A 480 47.86 -18.75 18.14
N PRO A 481 49.20 -18.63 18.29
CA PRO A 481 50.01 -19.63 18.97
C PRO A 481 50.02 -19.35 20.49
N ALA A 482 49.15 -18.46 20.97
CA ALA A 482 49.28 -17.81 22.28
C ALA A 482 47.99 -17.84 23.12
N ARG A 483 47.20 -18.92 23.07
CA ARG A 483 46.19 -19.23 24.09
C ARG A 483 46.36 -20.65 24.66
N ARG A 484 47.60 -21.06 24.90
CA ARG A 484 47.93 -22.33 25.61
C ARG A 484 47.76 -22.26 27.14
N GLY A 485 47.20 -21.18 27.69
CA GLY A 485 47.22 -20.92 29.14
C GLY A 485 45.87 -20.71 29.83
N LEU A 486 44.73 -20.74 29.14
CA LEU A 486 43.41 -20.56 29.76
C LEU A 486 42.45 -21.65 29.24
N PRO A 487 42.05 -22.62 30.09
CA PRO A 487 41.01 -23.59 29.74
C PRO A 487 39.65 -22.86 29.62
N GLY A 488 38.87 -23.15 28.57
CA GLY A 488 37.42 -22.84 28.54
C GLY A 488 36.93 -21.68 27.65
N SER A 489 37.67 -20.61 27.42
CA SER A 489 37.09 -19.38 26.79
C SER A 489 36.71 -19.51 25.30
N GLY A 490 37.52 -20.18 24.47
CA GLY A 490 37.30 -20.23 23.02
C GLY A 490 36.12 -21.09 22.57
N GLY A 491 35.80 -22.15 23.33
CA GLY A 491 34.70 -23.07 23.02
C GLY A 491 33.32 -22.48 23.34
N GLN A 492 33.22 -21.76 24.47
CA GLN A 492 32.00 -21.08 24.90
C GLN A 492 31.62 -19.94 23.94
N GLU A 493 32.59 -19.13 23.49
CA GLU A 493 32.39 -18.08 22.49
C GLU A 493 31.90 -18.63 21.15
N ALA A 494 32.48 -19.75 20.69
CA ALA A 494 32.07 -20.40 19.45
C ALA A 494 30.64 -20.96 19.55
N GLY A 495 30.28 -21.54 20.70
CA GLY A 495 28.94 -22.04 20.98
C GLY A 495 27.87 -20.94 20.96
N ALA A 496 28.14 -19.82 21.63
CA ALA A 496 27.24 -18.66 21.64
C ALA A 496 27.02 -18.09 20.21
N ARG A 497 28.05 -18.08 19.37
CA ARG A 497 27.96 -17.63 17.96
C ARG A 497 27.04 -18.52 17.13
N ILE A 498 27.13 -19.84 17.29
CA ILE A 498 26.29 -20.81 16.58
C ILE A 498 24.83 -20.65 17.02
N VAL A 499 24.58 -20.49 18.32
CA VAL A 499 23.23 -20.28 18.86
C VAL A 499 22.64 -18.94 18.39
N ASN A 500 23.43 -17.88 18.33
CA ASN A 500 23.00 -16.57 17.82
C ASN A 500 22.65 -16.62 16.33
N ALA A 501 23.52 -17.21 15.50
CA ALA A 501 23.28 -17.37 14.06
C ALA A 501 22.00 -18.17 13.81
N GLY A 502 21.82 -19.26 14.55
CA GLY A 502 20.62 -20.08 14.51
C GLY A 502 19.36 -19.36 14.97
N THR A 503 19.47 -18.53 16.00
CA THR A 503 18.35 -17.72 16.51
C THR A 503 17.95 -16.65 15.52
N ILE A 504 18.92 -15.95 14.92
CA ILE A 504 18.68 -14.97 13.87
C ILE A 504 17.99 -15.64 12.69
N ALA A 505 18.52 -16.76 12.20
CA ALA A 505 17.96 -17.46 11.06
C ALA A 505 16.54 -18.00 11.33
N LYS A 506 16.27 -18.52 12.54
CA LYS A 506 14.93 -18.95 12.96
C LYS A 506 13.95 -17.78 13.05
N LYS A 507 14.36 -16.63 13.59
CA LYS A 507 13.51 -15.42 13.67
C LYS A 507 13.26 -14.81 12.29
N THR A 508 14.28 -14.71 11.43
CA THR A 508 14.15 -14.29 10.02
C THR A 508 13.18 -15.19 9.27
N TRP A 509 13.28 -16.52 9.43
CA TRP A 509 12.35 -17.47 8.85
C TRP A 509 10.92 -17.28 9.34
N LYS A 510 10.71 -17.06 10.65
CA LYS A 510 9.37 -16.80 11.20
C LYS A 510 8.76 -15.52 10.64
N LEU A 511 9.56 -14.47 10.45
CA LEU A 511 9.12 -13.21 9.86
C LEU A 511 8.77 -13.37 8.38
N ASP A 512 9.60 -14.08 7.62
CA ASP A 512 9.34 -14.44 6.23
C ASP A 512 8.05 -15.27 6.09
N LEU A 513 7.88 -16.30 6.93
CA LEU A 513 6.70 -17.18 6.94
C LEU A 513 5.39 -16.43 7.21
N LYS A 514 5.40 -15.41 8.09
CA LYS A 514 4.21 -14.59 8.37
C LYS A 514 3.71 -13.85 7.12
N GLN A 515 4.57 -13.58 6.14
CA GLN A 515 4.22 -12.89 4.89
C GLN A 515 3.79 -13.82 3.76
N ARG A 516 4.14 -15.11 3.82
CA ARG A 516 3.80 -16.11 2.77
C ARG A 516 2.29 -16.33 2.54
N LYS A 517 1.41 -15.65 3.27
CA LYS A 517 -0.04 -15.64 2.98
C LYS A 517 -0.40 -14.81 1.73
N HIS A 518 0.49 -13.94 1.24
CA HIS A 518 0.34 -13.19 -0.01
C HIS A 518 1.61 -13.42 -0.89
N ARG A 519 1.44 -13.93 -2.13
CA ARG A 519 2.44 -14.45 -3.14
C ARG A 519 3.82 -13.73 -3.24
N THR A 520 4.95 -14.29 -3.72
CA THR A 520 5.31 -15.02 -4.98
C THR A 520 6.68 -15.75 -4.85
N GLN A 521 7.00 -16.70 -5.75
CA GLN A 521 8.15 -17.64 -5.75
C GLN A 521 9.58 -17.07 -5.64
N GLU A 522 9.87 -15.80 -5.95
CA GLU A 522 11.25 -15.27 -5.93
C GLU A 522 11.88 -15.19 -4.53
N ILE A 523 11.07 -15.16 -3.47
CA ILE A 523 11.55 -15.07 -2.08
C ILE A 523 12.01 -16.43 -1.53
N GLN A 524 11.66 -17.55 -2.20
CA GLN A 524 11.97 -18.92 -1.74
C GLN A 524 13.46 -19.19 -1.50
N MET A 525 14.35 -18.50 -2.23
CA MET A 525 15.79 -18.77 -2.21
C MET A 525 16.54 -18.09 -1.06
N ASN A 526 15.96 -17.08 -0.40
CA ASN A 526 16.71 -16.28 0.57
C ASN A 526 16.69 -16.86 1.98
N ALA A 527 15.56 -17.24 2.58
CA ALA A 527 15.56 -17.63 4.00
C ALA A 527 16.19 -19.03 4.26
N LEU A 528 15.93 -20.00 3.37
CA LEU A 528 16.50 -21.36 3.43
C LEU A 528 17.96 -21.36 2.94
N GLY A 529 18.26 -20.54 1.93
CA GLY A 529 19.62 -20.25 1.47
C GLY A 529 20.48 -19.64 2.58
N VAL A 530 19.98 -18.64 3.30
CA VAL A 530 20.64 -17.98 4.45
C VAL A 530 20.87 -18.95 5.61
N LEU A 531 19.88 -19.78 5.97
CA LEU A 531 20.06 -20.89 6.93
C LEU A 531 21.21 -21.82 6.52
N SER A 532 21.21 -22.29 5.26
CA SER A 532 22.22 -23.22 4.75
C SER A 532 23.60 -22.59 4.51
N ALA A 533 23.64 -21.29 4.19
CA ALA A 533 24.86 -20.55 3.87
C ALA A 533 25.52 -19.91 5.09
N LEU A 534 24.81 -19.75 6.22
CA LEU A 534 25.38 -19.24 7.46
C LEU A 534 25.71 -20.32 8.46
N VAL A 535 24.83 -21.31 8.63
CA VAL A 535 25.00 -22.33 9.68
C VAL A 535 26.12 -23.29 9.27
N LYS A 536 26.07 -23.84 8.05
CA LYS A 536 27.05 -24.84 7.57
C LYS A 536 28.52 -24.36 7.57
N PRO A 537 28.90 -23.22 6.95
CA PRO A 537 30.31 -22.80 6.98
C PRO A 537 30.79 -22.31 8.36
N ARG A 538 29.87 -21.96 9.29
CA ARG A 538 30.21 -21.61 10.68
C ARG A 538 30.43 -22.87 11.53
N LEU A 539 29.76 -23.98 11.21
CA LEU A 539 30.04 -25.32 11.73
C LEU A 539 31.38 -25.88 11.19
N ASP A 540 31.68 -25.67 9.92
CA ASP A 540 32.80 -26.32 9.23
C ASP A 540 34.20 -25.81 9.62
N SER A 541 34.39 -24.54 10.01
CA SER A 541 35.73 -23.92 9.85
C SER A 541 36.49 -23.44 11.08
N SER A 542 35.87 -23.03 12.20
CA SER A 542 36.63 -22.47 13.34
C SER A 542 36.75 -23.41 14.52
N THR A 543 35.63 -23.99 14.96
CA THR A 543 35.58 -24.79 16.20
C THR A 543 36.12 -26.20 15.96
N ILE A 544 35.63 -26.87 14.91
CA ILE A 544 36.10 -28.22 14.52
C ILE A 544 37.57 -28.18 14.07
N CYS A 545 37.98 -27.15 13.33
CA CYS A 545 39.40 -26.97 12.98
C CYS A 545 40.28 -26.79 14.21
N GLN A 546 39.84 -26.08 15.25
CA GLN A 546 40.60 -25.89 16.47
C GLN A 546 40.75 -27.20 17.28
N ILE A 547 39.71 -28.04 17.30
CA ILE A 547 39.74 -29.40 17.88
C ILE A 547 40.69 -30.31 17.10
N VAL A 548 40.67 -30.25 15.76
CA VAL A 548 41.56 -31.03 14.90
C VAL A 548 43.00 -30.53 14.98
N LEU A 549 43.22 -29.20 15.05
CA LEU A 549 44.54 -28.58 15.23
C LEU A 549 45.15 -28.91 16.60
N SER A 550 44.36 -28.91 17.67
CA SER A 550 44.83 -29.32 19.01
C SER A 550 45.18 -30.80 19.07
N SER A 551 44.48 -31.64 18.29
CA SER A 551 44.77 -33.07 18.15
C SER A 551 45.84 -33.39 17.09
N GLN A 552 46.34 -32.39 16.35
CA GLN A 552 47.22 -32.59 15.18
C GLN A 552 48.54 -33.28 15.55
N GLN A 553 49.08 -33.01 16.74
CA GLN A 553 50.29 -33.67 17.23
C GLN A 553 50.08 -35.19 17.35
N HIS A 554 48.95 -35.63 17.90
CA HIS A 554 48.63 -37.05 18.06
C HIS A 554 48.20 -37.69 16.74
N LEU A 555 47.47 -36.97 15.87
CA LEU A 555 47.15 -37.40 14.51
C LEU A 555 48.41 -37.60 13.64
N SER A 556 49.48 -36.84 13.91
CA SER A 556 50.77 -36.99 13.22
C SER A 556 51.54 -38.26 13.64
N GLU A 557 51.20 -38.86 14.78
CA GLU A 557 51.80 -40.13 15.22
C GLU A 557 51.15 -41.36 14.58
N LEU A 558 49.92 -41.24 14.06
CA LEU A 558 49.20 -42.34 13.43
C LEU A 558 49.96 -42.88 12.22
N LEU A 559 49.90 -44.21 12.05
CA LEU A 559 50.53 -44.95 10.96
C LEU A 559 52.06 -44.71 10.89
N THR A 560 52.71 -44.47 12.03
CA THR A 560 54.18 -44.43 12.17
C THR A 560 54.71 -45.74 12.79
N ARG A 561 56.03 -45.94 12.82
CA ARG A 561 56.62 -47.09 13.53
C ARG A 561 56.32 -47.07 15.02
N LYS A 562 56.28 -45.88 15.63
CA LYS A 562 55.89 -45.67 17.04
C LYS A 562 54.43 -46.06 17.29
N TRP A 563 53.55 -45.81 16.32
CA TRP A 563 52.15 -46.28 16.38
C TRP A 563 52.10 -47.80 16.42
N LEU A 564 52.82 -48.50 15.54
CA LEU A 564 52.81 -49.97 15.51
C LEU A 564 53.27 -50.59 16.84
N THR A 565 54.31 -50.03 17.48
CA THR A 565 54.89 -50.57 18.73
C THR A 565 54.12 -50.23 20.02
N GLY A 566 53.01 -49.49 19.96
CA GLY A 566 52.21 -49.16 21.15
C GLY A 566 52.03 -47.67 21.49
N SER A 567 51.63 -46.80 20.55
CA SER A 567 51.24 -45.41 20.88
C SER A 567 49.87 -45.34 21.58
N ASN A 568 49.63 -44.32 22.41
CA ASN A 568 48.30 -44.03 23.00
C ASN A 568 47.61 -42.85 22.28
N ALA A 569 48.03 -42.55 21.04
CA ALA A 569 47.55 -41.38 20.30
C ALA A 569 46.02 -41.32 20.16
N VAL A 570 45.36 -42.44 19.87
CA VAL A 570 43.90 -42.49 19.70
C VAL A 570 43.17 -42.31 21.03
N ASP A 571 43.69 -42.87 22.13
CA ASP A 571 43.09 -42.69 23.46
C ASP A 571 43.14 -41.21 23.88
N THR A 572 44.27 -40.53 23.67
CA THR A 572 44.40 -39.09 23.96
C THR A 572 43.49 -38.24 23.08
N ILE A 573 43.34 -38.60 21.79
CA ILE A 573 42.39 -37.92 20.88
C ILE A 573 40.96 -38.08 21.41
N CYS A 574 40.57 -39.28 21.86
CA CYS A 574 39.22 -39.53 22.36
C CYS A 574 38.92 -38.72 23.63
N VAL A 575 39.84 -38.68 24.60
CA VAL A 575 39.67 -37.88 25.84
C VAL A 575 39.59 -36.38 25.51
N THR A 576 40.47 -35.89 24.64
CA THR A 576 40.48 -34.47 24.24
C THR A 576 39.17 -34.09 23.56
N LEU A 577 38.65 -34.94 22.67
CA LEU A 577 37.35 -34.75 22.04
C LEU A 577 36.22 -34.73 23.07
N GLU A 578 36.21 -35.67 24.02
CA GLU A 578 35.19 -35.75 25.06
C GLU A 578 35.15 -34.47 25.92
N ASP A 579 36.31 -33.92 26.31
CA ASP A 579 36.40 -32.65 27.04
C ASP A 579 35.83 -31.47 26.24
N TYR A 580 36.18 -31.35 24.95
CA TYR A 580 35.62 -30.31 24.09
C TYR A 580 34.10 -30.44 23.91
N PHE A 581 33.58 -31.65 23.73
CA PHE A 581 32.14 -31.87 23.56
C PHE A 581 31.35 -31.64 24.85
N ASN A 582 31.97 -31.81 26.03
CA ASN A 582 31.39 -31.40 27.30
C ASN A 582 31.20 -29.88 27.38
N ASP A 583 32.18 -29.09 26.92
CA ASP A 583 32.06 -27.62 26.82
C ASP A 583 30.97 -27.20 25.82
N PHE A 584 30.74 -27.99 24.76
CA PHE A 584 29.71 -27.75 23.76
C PHE A 584 28.31 -28.21 24.15
N SER A 585 28.14 -28.85 25.32
CA SER A 585 26.81 -29.21 25.85
C SER A 585 25.85 -28.01 25.96
N LYS A 586 26.41 -26.79 26.06
CA LYS A 586 25.71 -25.50 26.11
C LYS A 586 25.27 -24.98 24.73
N ILE A 587 25.43 -25.76 23.65
CA ILE A 587 24.94 -25.46 22.30
C ILE A 587 23.59 -26.15 22.06
N LYS A 588 22.65 -25.45 21.43
CA LYS A 588 21.32 -26.00 21.11
C LYS A 588 21.40 -27.27 20.25
N LYS A 589 20.57 -28.27 20.60
CA LYS A 589 20.54 -29.62 20.02
C LYS A 589 20.65 -29.75 18.49
N PRO A 590 19.91 -28.99 17.65
CA PRO A 590 20.03 -29.16 16.19
C PRO A 590 21.42 -28.79 15.67
N TYR A 591 22.10 -27.82 16.28
CA TYR A 591 23.43 -27.39 15.87
C TYR A 591 24.53 -28.26 16.49
N ASN A 592 24.33 -28.74 17.72
CA ASN A 592 25.23 -29.72 18.34
C ASN A 592 25.26 -31.04 17.53
N LYS A 593 24.10 -31.47 16.99
CA LYS A 593 24.02 -32.63 16.08
C LYS A 593 24.94 -32.48 14.87
N GLU A 594 24.75 -31.40 14.11
CA GLU A 594 25.48 -31.15 12.87
C GLU A 594 26.99 -31.02 13.14
N MET A 595 27.36 -30.43 14.29
CA MET A 595 28.75 -30.29 14.70
C MET A 595 29.40 -31.63 15.05
N THR A 596 28.66 -32.51 15.73
CA THR A 596 29.13 -33.85 16.09
C THR A 596 29.37 -34.71 14.85
N VAL A 597 28.47 -34.63 13.87
CA VAL A 597 28.58 -35.35 12.59
C VAL A 597 29.80 -34.87 11.80
N GLU A 598 30.00 -33.56 11.67
CA GLU A 598 31.14 -33.03 10.91
C GLU A 598 32.47 -33.25 11.64
N ALA A 599 32.50 -33.17 12.97
CA ALA A 599 33.69 -33.50 13.76
C ALA A 599 34.08 -34.98 13.58
N HIS A 600 33.11 -35.88 13.64
CA HIS A 600 33.31 -37.31 13.36
C HIS A 600 33.90 -37.50 11.97
N ARG A 601 33.28 -36.91 10.94
CA ARG A 601 33.77 -36.95 9.56
C ARG A 601 35.21 -36.46 9.44
N ARG A 602 35.54 -35.33 10.07
CA ARG A 602 36.87 -34.72 9.97
C ARG A 602 37.96 -35.54 10.63
N VAL A 603 37.69 -36.14 11.80
CA VAL A 603 38.62 -37.04 12.51
C VAL A 603 38.92 -38.27 11.68
N ILE A 604 37.90 -38.89 11.09
CA ILE A 604 38.06 -40.08 10.22
C ILE A 604 38.83 -39.73 8.95
N ILE A 605 38.57 -38.57 8.34
CA ILE A 605 39.34 -38.09 7.18
C ILE A 605 40.83 -37.92 7.53
N GLU A 606 41.16 -37.34 8.68
CA GLU A 606 42.56 -37.18 9.10
C GLU A 606 43.23 -38.53 9.42
N TYR A 607 42.49 -39.49 9.98
CA TYR A 607 42.96 -40.87 10.17
C TYR A 607 43.29 -41.54 8.83
N ILE A 608 42.37 -41.48 7.86
CA ILE A 608 42.60 -42.07 6.52
C ILE A 608 43.73 -41.34 5.79
N LYS A 609 43.85 -40.02 5.92
CA LYS A 609 45.00 -39.27 5.39
C LYS A 609 46.33 -39.78 5.95
N ALA A 610 46.40 -40.13 7.24
CA ALA A 610 47.61 -40.71 7.82
C ALA A 610 48.00 -42.05 7.15
N ILE A 611 47.01 -42.87 6.79
CA ILE A 611 47.22 -44.09 5.98
C ILE A 611 47.76 -43.74 4.59
N MET A 612 47.14 -42.77 3.90
CA MET A 612 47.52 -42.40 2.53
C MET A 612 48.89 -41.72 2.41
N GLN A 613 49.41 -41.16 3.50
CA GLN A 613 50.72 -40.48 3.54
C GLN A 613 51.93 -41.43 3.56
N LYS A 614 51.74 -42.76 3.56
CA LYS A 614 52.81 -43.77 3.48
C LYS A 614 53.89 -43.63 4.56
N ARG A 615 53.50 -43.30 5.79
CA ARG A 615 54.42 -43.12 6.92
C ARG A 615 55.06 -44.43 7.41
N ILE A 616 54.49 -45.59 7.04
CA ILE A 616 55.05 -46.93 7.25
C ILE A 616 54.84 -47.82 6.03
N SER A 617 55.62 -48.90 5.95
CA SER A 617 55.32 -50.08 5.13
C SER A 617 55.50 -51.33 5.99
N PHE A 618 54.50 -52.21 5.99
CA PHE A 618 54.54 -53.45 6.77
C PHE A 618 55.51 -54.45 6.13
N LYS A 619 56.41 -55.03 6.93
CA LYS A 619 57.50 -55.88 6.41
C LYS A 619 57.11 -57.35 6.24
N ASN A 620 56.17 -57.84 7.05
CA ASN A 620 55.79 -59.25 7.12
C ASN A 620 54.28 -59.40 7.43
N ALA A 621 53.77 -60.63 7.36
CA ALA A 621 52.35 -60.92 7.60
C ALA A 621 51.92 -60.62 9.05
N GLU A 622 52.82 -60.79 10.01
CA GLU A 622 52.58 -60.50 11.43
C GLU A 622 52.40 -59.00 11.68
N GLU A 623 53.31 -58.14 11.18
CA GLU A 623 53.17 -56.66 11.28
C GLU A 623 51.87 -56.18 10.63
N ARG A 624 51.44 -56.80 9.52
CA ARG A 624 50.17 -56.46 8.84
C ARG A 624 48.96 -56.84 9.67
N LYS A 625 48.96 -58.03 10.27
CA LYS A 625 47.88 -58.49 11.14
C LYS A 625 47.76 -57.61 12.39
N GLU A 626 48.89 -57.32 13.03
CA GLU A 626 48.95 -56.43 14.21
C GLU A 626 48.48 -55.02 13.87
N GLY A 627 48.94 -54.45 12.75
CA GLY A 627 48.47 -53.14 12.28
C GLY A 627 46.97 -53.13 11.93
N ALA A 628 46.45 -54.18 11.28
CA ALA A 628 45.04 -54.30 10.93
C ALA A 628 44.14 -54.46 12.17
N ASP A 629 44.47 -55.36 13.09
CA ASP A 629 43.70 -55.57 14.32
C ASP A 629 43.70 -54.30 15.18
N ARG A 630 44.80 -53.54 15.18
CA ARG A 630 44.88 -52.23 15.83
C ARG A 630 43.98 -51.18 15.16
N MET A 631 43.98 -51.10 13.83
CA MET A 631 43.08 -50.19 13.11
C MET A 631 41.60 -50.49 13.39
N ILE A 632 41.22 -51.77 13.48
CA ILE A 632 39.86 -52.18 13.83
C ILE A 632 39.52 -51.72 15.25
N LYS A 633 40.41 -51.96 16.22
CA LYS A 633 40.21 -51.51 17.61
C LYS A 633 40.08 -49.98 17.72
N GLU A 634 40.92 -49.23 17.01
CA GLU A 634 40.87 -47.76 16.99
C GLU A 634 39.58 -47.26 16.29
N ALA A 635 39.10 -47.96 15.25
CA ALA A 635 37.82 -47.66 14.62
C ALA A 635 36.63 -47.92 15.57
N GLU A 636 36.67 -48.98 16.36
CA GLU A 636 35.67 -49.28 17.40
C GLU A 636 35.68 -48.23 18.52
N GLN A 637 36.86 -47.73 18.92
CA GLN A 637 36.97 -46.65 19.91
C GLN A 637 36.31 -45.36 19.42
N PHE A 638 36.58 -44.93 18.18
CA PHE A 638 35.89 -43.77 17.60
C PHE A 638 34.38 -44.01 17.45
N LYS A 639 33.97 -45.22 17.05
CA LYS A 639 32.56 -45.60 16.94
C LYS A 639 31.86 -45.50 18.29
N PHE A 640 32.48 -45.97 19.36
CA PHE A 640 31.94 -45.87 20.72
C PHE A 640 31.85 -44.41 21.19
N LEU A 641 32.91 -43.62 21.02
CA LEU A 641 32.92 -42.20 21.40
C LEU A 641 31.82 -41.42 20.68
N PHE A 642 31.75 -41.48 19.35
CA PHE A 642 30.75 -40.73 18.60
C PHE A 642 29.34 -41.29 18.78
N SER A 643 29.18 -42.59 19.08
CA SER A 643 27.88 -43.14 19.51
C SER A 643 27.44 -42.50 20.83
N LYS A 644 28.33 -42.43 21.83
CA LYS A 644 28.07 -41.79 23.13
C LYS A 644 27.74 -40.30 22.97
N LEU A 645 28.52 -39.58 22.16
CA LEU A 645 28.30 -38.16 21.88
C LEU A 645 27.03 -37.90 21.03
N SER A 646 26.53 -38.90 20.30
CA SER A 646 25.34 -38.82 19.46
C SER A 646 24.07 -39.42 20.09
N GLU A 647 24.12 -39.90 21.33
CA GLU A 647 22.95 -40.44 22.03
C GLU A 647 21.78 -39.44 22.03
N GLY A 648 20.67 -39.84 21.40
CA GLY A 648 19.47 -39.01 21.22
C GLY A 648 19.41 -38.15 19.94
N LEU A 649 20.39 -38.26 19.03
CA LEU A 649 20.48 -37.44 17.81
C LEU A 649 20.10 -38.17 16.51
N GLY A 650 19.94 -39.51 16.52
CA GLY A 650 19.16 -40.26 15.52
C GLY A 650 19.78 -40.46 14.12
N GLU A 651 21.11 -40.51 13.99
CA GLU A 651 21.78 -40.88 12.72
C GLU A 651 22.88 -41.93 12.94
N ASP A 652 22.90 -42.97 12.10
CA ASP A 652 23.93 -44.02 12.10
C ASP A 652 25.24 -43.49 11.52
N THR A 653 26.05 -42.85 12.35
CA THR A 653 27.39 -42.38 11.96
C THR A 653 28.43 -43.53 11.86
N SER A 654 28.02 -44.77 12.18
CA SER A 654 28.81 -46.01 12.10
C SER A 654 29.54 -46.20 10.77
N ARG A 655 28.96 -45.73 9.66
CA ARG A 655 29.51 -45.90 8.31
C ARG A 655 30.90 -45.28 8.14
N LEU A 656 31.20 -44.17 8.83
CA LEU A 656 32.50 -43.50 8.69
C LEU A 656 33.63 -44.36 9.27
N CYS A 657 33.42 -44.97 10.44
CA CYS A 657 34.35 -45.92 11.05
C CYS A 657 34.50 -47.22 10.24
N ASP A 658 33.42 -47.66 9.57
CA ASP A 658 33.45 -48.85 8.72
C ASP A 658 34.44 -48.69 7.54
N ALA A 659 34.78 -47.45 7.14
CA ALA A 659 35.82 -47.19 6.13
C ALA A 659 37.22 -47.60 6.63
N ILE A 660 37.55 -47.32 7.89
CA ILE A 660 38.82 -47.74 8.50
C ILE A 660 38.87 -49.27 8.60
N SER A 661 37.75 -49.87 9.02
CA SER A 661 37.62 -51.33 9.12
C SER A 661 37.77 -52.02 7.76
N ALA A 662 37.14 -51.48 6.71
CA ALA A 662 37.28 -52.00 5.35
C ALA A 662 38.72 -51.89 4.80
N ILE A 663 39.45 -50.81 5.14
CA ILE A 663 40.88 -50.70 4.81
C ILE A 663 41.71 -51.71 5.61
N ALA A 664 41.37 -51.94 6.88
CA ALA A 664 42.07 -52.91 7.73
C ALA A 664 41.96 -54.34 7.18
N GLU A 665 40.80 -54.74 6.65
CA GLU A 665 40.63 -56.05 5.99
C GLU A 665 41.57 -56.23 4.78
N VAL A 666 41.81 -55.15 4.01
CA VAL A 666 42.81 -55.15 2.93
C VAL A 666 44.23 -55.38 3.47
N PHE A 667 44.56 -54.99 4.70
CA PHE A 667 45.86 -55.30 5.29
C PHE A 667 45.91 -56.70 5.94
N LYS A 668 44.80 -57.14 6.54
CA LYS A 668 44.66 -58.42 7.24
C LYS A 668 44.75 -59.63 6.32
N LEU A 669 44.32 -59.50 5.06
CA LEU A 669 44.34 -60.58 4.08
C LEU A 669 45.77 -61.11 3.85
N THR A 670 45.99 -62.38 4.20
CA THR A 670 47.31 -63.02 4.13
C THR A 670 47.72 -63.42 2.71
N ASP A 671 46.77 -63.79 1.86
CA ASP A 671 47.02 -64.21 0.48
C ASP A 671 46.99 -63.00 -0.49
N PRO A 672 48.11 -62.65 -1.13
CA PRO A 672 48.16 -61.55 -2.10
C PRO A 672 47.33 -61.79 -3.37
N SER A 673 47.02 -63.05 -3.73
CA SER A 673 46.27 -63.37 -4.95
C SER A 673 44.79 -62.96 -4.86
N LEU A 674 44.26 -62.87 -3.63
CA LEU A 674 42.86 -62.50 -3.35
C LEU A 674 42.69 -61.00 -3.09
N LEU A 675 43.76 -60.20 -3.15
CA LEU A 675 43.74 -58.76 -2.91
C LEU A 675 42.71 -58.02 -3.77
N TYR A 676 42.51 -58.47 -5.00
CA TYR A 676 41.52 -57.90 -5.91
C TYR A 676 40.10 -57.92 -5.32
N LEU A 677 39.71 -58.99 -4.63
CA LEU A 677 38.35 -59.15 -4.08
C LEU A 677 38.08 -58.15 -2.94
N GLU A 678 39.04 -57.96 -2.04
CA GLU A 678 38.91 -57.00 -0.94
C GLU A 678 38.96 -55.55 -1.42
N VAL A 679 39.84 -55.24 -2.39
CA VAL A 679 39.87 -53.91 -2.99
C VAL A 679 38.59 -53.63 -3.79
N SER A 680 38.05 -54.63 -4.50
CA SER A 680 36.75 -54.50 -5.18
C SER A 680 35.60 -54.28 -4.19
N THR A 681 35.63 -54.96 -3.05
CA THR A 681 34.66 -54.76 -1.97
C THR A 681 34.77 -53.36 -1.36
N LEU A 682 35.99 -52.85 -1.17
CA LEU A 682 36.25 -51.48 -0.70
C LEU A 682 35.71 -50.44 -1.70
N VAL A 683 35.98 -50.60 -2.99
CA VAL A 683 35.50 -49.71 -4.07
C VAL A 683 33.96 -49.76 -4.18
N SER A 684 33.36 -50.93 -4.00
CA SER A 684 31.89 -51.07 -3.99
C SER A 684 31.24 -50.38 -2.79
N LYS A 685 31.87 -50.40 -1.61
CA LYS A 685 31.37 -49.73 -0.40
C LYS A 685 31.61 -48.22 -0.42
N PHE A 686 32.70 -47.77 -1.05
CA PHE A 686 33.14 -46.38 -1.15
C PHE A 686 33.50 -46.03 -2.61
N PRO A 687 32.50 -45.68 -3.44
CA PRO A 687 32.70 -45.49 -4.88
C PRO A 687 33.48 -44.22 -5.23
N ASP A 688 33.76 -43.35 -4.27
CA ASP A 688 34.54 -42.11 -4.45
C ASP A 688 36.05 -42.30 -4.23
N ILE A 689 36.51 -43.53 -3.97
CA ILE A 689 37.94 -43.87 -3.92
C ILE A 689 38.57 -43.76 -5.32
N ARG A 690 39.81 -43.27 -5.37
CA ARG A 690 40.56 -42.99 -6.61
C ARG A 690 41.75 -43.94 -6.74
N GLU A 691 42.26 -44.13 -7.96
CA GLU A 691 43.41 -45.01 -8.23
C GLU A 691 44.63 -44.68 -7.35
N GLU A 692 44.90 -43.40 -7.14
CA GLU A 692 45.98 -42.92 -6.27
C GLU A 692 45.83 -43.39 -4.80
N HIS A 693 44.61 -43.49 -4.30
CA HIS A 693 44.33 -43.99 -2.94
C HIS A 693 44.64 -45.48 -2.85
N ILE A 694 44.24 -46.26 -3.86
CA ILE A 694 44.50 -47.71 -3.93
C ILE A 694 46.02 -47.97 -4.02
N LEU A 695 46.72 -47.21 -4.85
CA LEU A 695 48.19 -47.26 -4.93
C LEU A 695 48.87 -46.88 -3.61
N ALA A 696 48.27 -45.97 -2.84
CA ALA A 696 48.79 -45.62 -1.53
C ALA A 696 48.63 -46.75 -0.51
N LEU A 697 47.45 -47.36 -0.46
CA LEU A 697 47.15 -48.53 0.39
C LEU A 697 48.07 -49.71 0.08
N LEU A 698 48.20 -50.09 -1.20
CA LEU A 698 49.06 -51.21 -1.61
C LEU A 698 50.54 -50.96 -1.32
N ALA A 699 50.98 -49.70 -1.30
CA ALA A 699 52.34 -49.35 -0.90
C ALA A 699 52.58 -49.49 0.61
N VAL A 700 51.60 -49.10 1.44
CA VAL A 700 51.65 -49.31 2.90
C VAL A 700 51.66 -50.82 3.24
N ARG A 701 50.90 -51.63 2.48
CA ARG A 701 50.86 -53.09 2.66
C ARG A 701 52.22 -53.78 2.42
N GLY A 702 53.04 -53.28 1.50
CA GLY A 702 54.46 -53.66 1.34
C GLY A 702 54.75 -54.91 0.50
N ASP A 703 53.79 -55.82 0.32
CA ASP A 703 53.97 -57.12 -0.38
C ASP A 703 53.43 -57.15 -1.82
N ALA A 704 52.74 -56.09 -2.27
CA ALA A 704 52.18 -56.02 -3.62
C ALA A 704 53.25 -55.65 -4.66
N SER A 705 53.55 -56.58 -5.57
CA SER A 705 54.48 -56.38 -6.70
C SER A 705 53.95 -55.34 -7.69
N ARG A 706 54.82 -54.81 -8.56
CA ARG A 706 54.44 -53.81 -9.58
C ARG A 706 53.35 -54.35 -10.51
N ASP A 707 53.49 -55.60 -10.96
CA ASP A 707 52.55 -56.24 -11.89
C ASP A 707 51.19 -56.51 -11.21
N MET A 708 51.21 -56.90 -9.93
CA MET A 708 49.99 -57.07 -9.12
C MET A 708 49.22 -55.76 -8.96
N ARG A 709 49.92 -54.66 -8.65
CA ARG A 709 49.31 -53.32 -8.53
C ARG A 709 48.64 -52.90 -9.84
N GLN A 710 49.31 -53.13 -10.97
CA GLN A 710 48.80 -52.77 -12.28
C GLN A 710 47.59 -53.63 -12.68
N THR A 711 47.64 -54.94 -12.43
CA THR A 711 46.52 -55.86 -12.68
C THR A 711 45.28 -55.48 -11.87
N ILE A 712 45.43 -55.16 -10.58
CA ILE A 712 44.32 -54.74 -9.72
C ILE A 712 43.67 -53.45 -10.26
N ILE A 713 44.47 -52.46 -10.69
CA ILE A 713 43.94 -51.19 -11.20
C ILE A 713 43.23 -51.37 -12.55
N GLU A 714 43.82 -52.12 -13.47
CA GLU A 714 43.23 -52.41 -14.79
C GLU A 714 41.89 -53.14 -14.65
N THR A 715 41.82 -54.11 -13.74
CA THR A 715 40.59 -54.89 -13.49
C THR A 715 39.51 -54.03 -12.83
N LEU A 716 39.87 -53.12 -11.92
CA LEU A 716 38.92 -52.20 -11.26
C LEU A 716 38.39 -51.12 -12.21
N ASN A 717 39.20 -50.67 -13.17
CA ASN A 717 38.77 -49.72 -14.19
C ASN A 717 37.78 -50.31 -15.18
N GLN A 718 37.84 -51.63 -15.42
CA GLN A 718 36.87 -52.35 -16.23
C GLN A 718 35.54 -52.62 -15.48
N SER A 719 35.54 -52.56 -14.14
CA SER A 719 34.41 -52.95 -13.30
C SER A 719 33.76 -51.79 -12.51
N LYS A 720 33.85 -50.53 -12.95
CA LYS A 720 33.27 -49.38 -12.22
C LYS A 720 31.74 -49.45 -12.16
N PRO A 721 31.10 -49.57 -10.98
CA PRO A 721 29.66 -49.47 -10.84
C PRO A 721 29.18 -48.02 -11.07
N SER A 722 28.00 -47.87 -11.69
CA SER A 722 27.32 -46.57 -11.88
C SER A 722 27.03 -45.93 -10.52
N SER A 723 27.50 -44.70 -10.30
CA SER A 723 27.36 -44.00 -9.02
C SER A 723 25.89 -43.70 -8.70
N ASN A 724 25.31 -44.34 -7.68
CA ASN A 724 24.06 -43.89 -7.09
C ASN A 724 24.31 -42.59 -6.30
N GLY A 725 23.71 -41.48 -6.74
CA GLY A 725 23.93 -40.12 -6.24
C GLY A 725 23.40 -39.81 -4.83
N SER A 726 23.30 -40.79 -3.93
CA SER A 726 22.70 -40.64 -2.59
C SER A 726 23.71 -40.66 -1.44
N VAL A 727 25.01 -40.85 -1.69
CA VAL A 727 26.03 -41.04 -0.63
C VAL A 727 26.97 -39.83 -0.57
N GLN A 728 27.12 -39.24 0.63
CA GLN A 728 28.07 -38.14 0.87
C GLN A 728 29.52 -38.66 0.69
N PRO A 729 30.37 -37.98 -0.11
CA PRO A 729 31.72 -38.46 -0.41
C PRO A 729 32.66 -38.31 0.80
N LEU A 730 33.54 -39.30 0.99
CA LEU A 730 34.55 -39.40 2.05
C LEU A 730 35.99 -39.24 1.51
N PHE A 731 36.34 -40.00 0.46
CA PHE A 731 37.66 -39.99 -0.17
C PHE A 731 37.86 -38.82 -1.14
N LYS A 732 36.79 -38.15 -1.58
CA LYS A 732 36.88 -36.98 -2.46
C LYS A 732 37.79 -35.88 -1.89
N ASP A 733 37.73 -35.64 -0.57
CA ASP A 733 38.45 -34.57 0.13
C ASP A 733 39.84 -35.00 0.66
N ILE A 734 40.27 -36.23 0.36
CA ILE A 734 41.57 -36.78 0.76
C ILE A 734 42.56 -36.58 -0.39
N ALA A 735 43.65 -35.86 -0.13
CA ALA A 735 44.74 -35.71 -1.10
C ALA A 735 45.83 -36.76 -0.84
N VAL A 736 46.27 -37.44 -1.89
CA VAL A 736 47.39 -38.40 -1.82
C VAL A 736 48.65 -37.71 -2.36
N PRO A 737 49.81 -37.80 -1.66
CA PRO A 737 51.06 -37.29 -2.20
C PRO A 737 51.44 -38.05 -3.48
N THR A 738 51.63 -37.34 -4.60
CA THR A 738 51.99 -37.94 -5.89
C THR A 738 53.37 -38.58 -5.83
N MET A 739 53.46 -39.87 -6.17
CA MET A 739 54.75 -40.56 -6.36
C MET A 739 55.33 -40.19 -7.73
N THR A 740 56.05 -39.07 -7.83
CA THR A 740 56.90 -38.82 -9.00
C THR A 740 58.13 -39.72 -8.92
N VAL A 741 58.12 -40.81 -9.69
CA VAL A 741 59.34 -41.50 -10.10
C VAL A 741 60.13 -40.51 -10.96
N PRO A 742 61.42 -40.23 -10.70
CA PRO A 742 62.22 -39.44 -11.62
C PRO A 742 62.27 -40.19 -12.95
N LYS A 743 61.74 -39.60 -14.02
CA LYS A 743 62.02 -40.07 -15.38
C LYS A 743 63.53 -39.92 -15.58
N LEU A 744 64.27 -41.03 -15.50
CA LEU A 744 65.60 -41.14 -16.09
C LEU A 744 65.43 -40.93 -17.59
N LEU A 745 65.80 -39.74 -18.06
CA LEU A 745 66.03 -39.46 -19.47
C LEU A 745 67.23 -40.31 -19.91
N LYS A 746 67.04 -41.10 -20.99
CA LYS A 746 68.13 -41.62 -21.80
C LYS A 746 68.80 -40.49 -22.56
#